data_AF-A0A936BJF7-F1
#
_entry.id   AF-A0A936BJF7-F1
#
_cell.length_a   1.000
_cell.length_b   1.000
_cell.length_c   1.000
_cell.angle_alpha   90.00
_cell.angle_beta   90.00
_cell.angle_gamma   90.00
#
_symmetry.space_group_name_H-M   'P 1'
#
loop_
_entity.id
_entity.type
_entity.pdbx_description
1 polymer ?
#
loop_
_entity_poly.entity_id
_entity_poly.type
_entity_poly.pdbx_seq_one_letter_code
_entity_poly.pdbx_strand_id
1 'polypeptide(L)'
;MSVDLADYRAGLVAAAPGLAERLDAQFHEAARILSPTGLKDWLDGARGLAELGKGPALLLAYVEAMPAVARECGEDVVRDCVGAAMMLASMTSGEVLALAFSTMPTAAARLSDPELLRGYLQLLHRLAARAPRGLRPMFGVIDELLGKLTLSGLQRWIDFGAEAYRRDLPKQAGYFGLRTEDSRAVLEAERRGTLFVDSQRRLNLYLRAFWGRDFRLRPAAADFEAFRPFIAAHELHLPDAVDDAGGVAGIDLYRAMAAHMAAHLVHTPQAFEGENLSPAERFFIGMIEDARVEALAARTFPGMRNLWKSLCAPRRADDHEAAPLIGTLAACLLDADANAGDAVLDALAAEFHAGDLSPAVSLDLGLRLFAILARRRAVPSLRILESLALPWRDDNSFLWAPEEFDFATAAGSGAPGQMRKHVGLMEFINEVDVETAGDDAQEIWTLSSELYPYEDEGVSFNEKEGREPVSDPFAYPEFDYQTRLVRPSWATLYERRQGRGDPEDLRNILLRNKGVSGRIKSIIDRLRPQGLTRQRKLEDGDELDINAAVEASVMARIGQQPDLRITMRNVVNRRDLAVVILLDLSESTNDRVRGSDRTVLELTREASALIATAIEGIGDPFAIHGFASDGRHDVRYFRFKDFDRRFDDEARARLAGMKGGLSTRMGTALRHAGRHLARRGETHKLLIVLTDGEPADIDERDPQYLRMDARKAVEELRRTGVHSYCLTLDPQADRYVERIFGVGRYTVVDQVKRLPEKLPALFANLTR
;
A
#
# COMPACT_ATOMS: atom_id res chain seq x y z
N MET A 1 14.37 21.88 -0.97
CA MET A 1 13.99 23.22 -1.49
C MET A 1 12.50 23.44 -1.24
N SER A 2 12.10 24.42 -0.43
CA SER A 2 10.68 24.82 -0.32
C SER A 2 10.33 25.75 -1.48
N VAL A 3 9.36 25.36 -2.31
CA VAL A 3 8.84 26.22 -3.39
C VAL A 3 7.87 27.23 -2.78
N ASP A 4 8.20 28.51 -2.83
CA ASP A 4 7.34 29.59 -2.33
C ASP A 4 6.47 30.17 -3.45
N LEU A 5 5.15 30.12 -3.29
CA LEU A 5 4.18 30.71 -4.22
C LEU A 5 4.32 32.24 -4.30
N ALA A 6 4.82 32.89 -3.25
CA ALA A 6 4.97 34.35 -3.19
C ALA A 6 5.85 34.88 -4.34
N ASP A 7 6.88 34.13 -4.73
CA ASP A 7 7.83 34.50 -5.79
C ASP A 7 7.17 34.54 -7.19
N TYR A 8 6.09 33.78 -7.39
CA TYR A 8 5.41 33.65 -8.69
C TYR A 8 4.12 34.48 -8.76
N ARG A 9 3.47 34.72 -7.61
CA ARG A 9 2.13 35.31 -7.54
C ARG A 9 2.01 36.62 -8.31
N ALA A 10 2.93 37.56 -8.10
CA ALA A 10 2.82 38.89 -8.71
C ALA A 10 2.82 38.82 -10.25
N GLY A 11 3.69 38.00 -10.83
CA GLY A 11 3.78 37.82 -12.28
C GLY A 11 2.57 37.09 -12.86
N LEU A 12 2.13 36.01 -12.21
CA LEU A 12 0.99 35.21 -12.68
C LEU A 12 -0.34 35.97 -12.60
N VAL A 13 -0.58 36.72 -11.51
CA VAL A 13 -1.79 37.54 -11.34
C VAL A 13 -1.80 38.72 -12.30
N ALA A 14 -0.64 39.32 -12.60
CA ALA A 14 -0.54 40.37 -13.62
C ALA A 14 -0.91 39.84 -15.02
N ALA A 15 -0.45 38.63 -15.37
CA ALA A 15 -0.73 38.00 -16.66
C ALA A 15 -2.18 37.47 -16.78
N ALA A 16 -2.76 37.00 -15.68
CA ALA A 16 -4.15 36.57 -15.61
C ALA A 16 -4.81 37.01 -14.28
N PRO A 17 -5.48 38.18 -14.26
CA PRO A 17 -6.11 38.71 -13.04
C PRO A 17 -7.11 37.75 -12.39
N GLY A 18 -7.77 36.90 -13.17
CA GLY A 18 -8.70 35.88 -12.68
C GLY A 18 -8.06 34.79 -11.80
N LEU A 19 -6.72 34.71 -11.74
CA LEU A 19 -6.02 33.81 -10.82
C LEU A 19 -5.97 34.32 -9.38
N ALA A 20 -6.14 35.62 -9.13
CA ALA A 20 -5.93 36.19 -7.80
C ALA A 20 -6.72 35.50 -6.68
N GLU A 21 -7.95 35.08 -6.97
CA GLU A 21 -8.85 34.43 -6.01
C GLU A 21 -8.72 32.90 -5.96
N ARG A 22 -8.08 32.29 -6.98
CA ARG A 22 -8.04 30.83 -7.17
C ARG A 22 -6.65 30.22 -7.01
N LEU A 23 -5.59 31.02 -7.18
CA LEU A 23 -4.21 30.54 -7.24
C LEU A 23 -3.78 29.82 -5.96
N ASP A 24 -4.19 30.31 -4.79
CA ASP A 24 -3.93 29.66 -3.51
C ASP A 24 -4.58 28.27 -3.41
N ALA A 25 -5.85 28.18 -3.80
CA ALA A 25 -6.58 26.90 -3.80
C ALA A 25 -5.96 25.91 -4.80
N GLN A 26 -5.59 26.38 -6.00
CA GLN A 26 -4.95 25.55 -7.02
C GLN A 26 -3.53 25.12 -6.61
N PHE A 27 -2.75 26.00 -5.99
CA PHE A 27 -1.44 25.67 -5.47
C PHE A 27 -1.52 24.63 -4.35
N HIS A 28 -2.47 24.76 -3.43
CA HIS A 28 -2.70 23.75 -2.40
C HIS A 28 -3.11 22.40 -2.99
N GLU A 29 -3.95 22.38 -4.03
CA GLU A 29 -4.33 21.14 -4.71
C GLU A 29 -3.16 20.53 -5.50
N ALA A 30 -2.37 21.35 -6.19
CA ALA A 30 -1.16 20.91 -6.88
C ALA A 30 -0.12 20.34 -5.91
N ALA A 31 0.11 20.99 -4.76
CA ALA A 31 1.05 20.55 -3.73
C ALA A 31 0.64 19.25 -3.04
N ARG A 32 -0.61 18.81 -3.18
CA ARG A 32 -1.07 17.49 -2.69
C ARG A 32 -0.77 16.36 -3.66
N ILE A 33 -0.51 16.67 -4.93
CA ILE A 33 -0.36 15.69 -6.01
C ILE A 33 1.09 15.62 -6.47
N LEU A 34 1.74 16.78 -6.59
CA LEU A 34 3.08 16.93 -7.14
C LEU A 34 4.14 16.91 -6.03
N SER A 35 5.31 16.37 -6.35
CA SER A 35 6.51 16.53 -5.53
C SER A 35 6.95 18.00 -5.48
N PRO A 36 7.86 18.40 -4.57
CA PRO A 36 8.43 19.74 -4.59
C PRO A 36 9.07 20.11 -5.94
N THR A 37 9.66 19.14 -6.63
CA THR A 37 10.22 19.33 -7.97
C THR A 37 9.10 19.52 -9.01
N GLY A 38 8.08 18.66 -9.00
CA GLY A 38 6.92 18.80 -9.88
C GLY A 38 6.15 20.10 -9.67
N LEU A 39 6.03 20.57 -8.43
CA LEU A 39 5.38 21.83 -8.08
C LEU A 39 6.16 23.04 -8.62
N LYS A 40 7.50 22.96 -8.55
CA LYS A 40 8.38 23.95 -9.18
C LYS A 40 8.19 23.96 -10.70
N ASP A 41 8.22 22.80 -11.33
CA ASP A 41 8.03 22.67 -12.78
C ASP A 41 6.67 23.19 -13.23
N TRP A 42 5.63 22.95 -12.43
CA TRP A 42 4.31 23.48 -12.67
C TRP A 42 4.29 25.02 -12.63
N LEU A 43 4.89 25.65 -11.63
CA LEU A 43 4.99 27.11 -11.51
C LEU A 43 5.91 27.75 -12.55
N ASP A 44 7.06 27.14 -12.84
CA ASP A 44 7.98 27.58 -13.88
C ASP A 44 7.32 27.49 -15.26
N GLY A 45 6.54 26.44 -15.51
CA GLY A 45 5.70 26.29 -16.69
C GLY A 45 4.61 27.37 -16.79
N ALA A 46 3.93 27.68 -15.68
CA ALA A 46 2.94 28.77 -15.63
C ALA A 46 3.59 30.12 -15.98
N ARG A 47 4.78 30.41 -15.42
CA ARG A 47 5.55 31.62 -15.74
C ARG A 47 5.93 31.67 -17.22
N GLY A 48 6.45 30.58 -17.77
CA GLY A 48 6.80 30.49 -19.19
C GLY A 48 5.60 30.72 -20.11
N LEU A 49 4.43 30.18 -19.78
CA LEU A 49 3.20 30.42 -20.56
C LEU A 49 2.67 31.85 -20.42
N ALA A 50 2.86 32.49 -19.26
CA ALA A 50 2.52 33.89 -19.05
C ALA A 50 3.37 34.82 -19.95
N GLU A 51 4.66 34.54 -20.07
CA GLU A 51 5.62 35.30 -20.90
C GLU A 51 5.31 35.20 -22.40
N LEU A 52 4.65 34.13 -22.86
CA LEU A 52 4.22 34.00 -24.27
C LEU A 52 3.21 35.07 -24.71
N GLY A 53 2.53 35.74 -23.76
CA GLY A 53 1.58 36.83 -24.08
C GLY A 53 0.36 36.37 -24.88
N LYS A 54 -0.02 35.09 -24.82
CA LYS A 54 -1.15 34.50 -25.59
C LYS A 54 -2.51 34.64 -24.90
N GLY A 55 -2.61 35.53 -23.90
CA GLY A 55 -3.86 35.87 -23.20
C GLY A 55 -4.11 35.05 -21.93
N PRO A 56 -4.97 35.56 -21.02
CA PRO A 56 -5.14 35.02 -19.67
C PRO A 56 -5.81 33.63 -19.63
N ALA A 57 -6.61 33.29 -20.64
CA ALA A 57 -7.33 32.02 -20.70
C ALA A 57 -6.39 30.81 -20.79
N LEU A 58 -5.24 30.96 -21.46
CA LEU A 58 -4.21 29.91 -21.55
C LEU A 58 -3.65 29.57 -20.17
N LEU A 59 -3.26 30.62 -19.42
CA LEU A 59 -2.65 30.45 -18.12
C LEU A 59 -3.65 29.83 -17.12
N LEU A 60 -4.90 30.28 -17.14
CA LEU A 60 -5.98 29.69 -16.33
C LEU A 60 -6.18 28.21 -16.64
N ALA A 61 -6.30 27.85 -17.92
CA ALA A 61 -6.50 26.46 -18.34
C ALA A 61 -5.33 25.56 -17.92
N TYR A 62 -4.09 26.04 -18.03
CA TYR A 62 -2.90 25.31 -17.58
C TYR A 62 -2.89 25.06 -16.07
N VAL A 63 -3.08 26.13 -15.27
CA VAL A 63 -3.06 26.05 -13.80
C VAL A 63 -4.14 25.09 -13.30
N GLU A 64 -5.33 25.12 -13.91
CA GLU A 64 -6.45 24.25 -13.51
C GLU A 64 -6.29 22.79 -14.00
N ALA A 65 -5.77 22.56 -15.21
CA ALA A 65 -5.73 21.23 -15.82
C ALA A 65 -4.54 20.36 -15.36
N MET A 66 -3.35 20.95 -15.22
CA MET A 66 -2.12 20.17 -15.08
C MET A 66 -2.02 19.29 -13.84
N PRO A 67 -2.54 19.69 -12.65
CA PRO A 67 -2.53 18.80 -11.49
C PRO A 67 -3.31 17.50 -11.72
N ALA A 68 -4.41 17.55 -12.49
CA ALA A 68 -5.16 16.35 -12.87
C ALA A 68 -4.40 15.50 -13.90
N VAL A 69 -3.74 16.13 -14.88
CA VAL A 69 -2.91 15.43 -15.87
C VAL A 69 -1.75 14.69 -15.19
N ALA A 70 -1.06 15.34 -14.26
CA ALA A 70 0.05 14.75 -13.52
C ALA A 70 -0.40 13.60 -12.61
N ARG A 71 -1.64 13.65 -12.09
CA ARG A 71 -2.21 12.56 -11.30
C ARG A 71 -2.39 11.27 -12.13
N GLU A 72 -2.82 11.39 -13.38
CA GLU A 72 -3.10 10.24 -14.24
C GLU A 72 -1.82 9.68 -14.91
N CYS A 73 -0.94 10.56 -15.39
CA CYS A 73 0.22 10.17 -16.21
C CYS A 73 1.59 10.35 -15.52
N GLY A 74 1.63 10.86 -14.28
CA GLY A 74 2.89 11.18 -13.57
C GLY A 74 3.34 12.63 -13.76
N GLU A 75 4.20 13.13 -12.88
CA GLU A 75 4.60 14.55 -12.86
C GLU A 75 5.57 14.96 -13.98
N ASP A 76 6.31 14.02 -14.55
CA ASP A 76 7.29 14.28 -15.62
C ASP A 76 6.64 14.88 -16.88
N VAL A 77 5.37 14.55 -17.14
CA VAL A 77 4.63 15.05 -18.32
C VAL A 77 4.32 16.54 -18.24
N VAL A 78 4.49 17.18 -17.08
CA VAL A 78 4.23 18.62 -16.91
C VAL A 78 5.13 19.44 -17.84
N ARG A 79 6.42 19.10 -17.88
CA ARG A 79 7.39 19.76 -18.78
C ARG A 79 7.07 19.48 -20.24
N ASP A 80 6.70 18.24 -20.57
CA ASP A 80 6.34 17.83 -21.93
C ASP A 80 5.13 18.63 -22.46
N CYS A 81 4.11 18.83 -21.62
CA CYS A 81 2.92 19.61 -21.97
C CYS A 81 3.25 21.08 -22.22
N VAL A 82 4.11 21.69 -21.40
CA VAL A 82 4.57 23.08 -21.60
C VAL A 82 5.37 23.19 -22.89
N GLY A 83 6.32 22.28 -23.12
CA GLY A 83 7.12 22.24 -24.35
C GLY A 83 6.24 22.08 -25.60
N ALA A 84 5.24 21.20 -25.55
CA ALA A 84 4.27 21.04 -26.64
C ALA A 84 3.45 22.31 -26.88
N ALA A 85 2.99 22.98 -25.82
CA ALA A 85 2.28 24.25 -25.95
C ALA A 85 3.16 25.35 -26.56
N MET A 86 4.44 25.42 -26.18
CA MET A 86 5.40 26.36 -26.76
C MET A 86 5.60 26.10 -28.27
N MET A 87 5.72 24.85 -28.69
CA MET A 87 5.80 24.50 -30.12
C MET A 87 4.53 24.91 -30.88
N LEU A 88 3.35 24.62 -30.30
CA LEU A 88 2.05 24.96 -30.88
C LEU A 88 1.76 26.47 -30.94
N ALA A 89 2.36 27.27 -30.03
CA ALA A 89 2.12 28.71 -29.93
C ALA A 89 2.57 29.49 -31.17
N SER A 90 3.50 28.95 -31.95
CA SER A 90 3.93 29.53 -33.23
C SER A 90 2.92 29.33 -34.37
N MET A 91 2.00 28.35 -34.23
CA MET A 91 1.11 27.88 -35.29
C MET A 91 -0.36 28.18 -35.02
N THR A 92 -0.70 28.50 -33.77
CA THR A 92 -2.07 28.60 -33.28
C THR A 92 -2.31 29.81 -32.38
N SER A 93 -3.58 30.15 -32.17
CA SER A 93 -4.01 31.23 -31.27
C SER A 93 -4.03 30.78 -29.81
N GLY A 94 -3.92 31.73 -28.87
CA GLY A 94 -4.02 31.45 -27.43
C GLY A 94 -5.30 30.74 -27.00
N GLU A 95 -6.44 31.01 -27.66
CA GLU A 95 -7.69 30.26 -27.41
C GLU A 95 -7.59 28.77 -27.74
N VAL A 96 -6.80 28.39 -28.76
CA VAL A 96 -6.62 26.98 -29.15
C VAL A 96 -5.70 26.29 -28.15
N LEU A 97 -4.66 26.98 -27.67
CA LEU A 97 -3.80 26.47 -26.60
C LEU A 97 -4.58 26.30 -25.29
N ALA A 98 -5.45 27.25 -24.94
CA ALA A 98 -6.33 27.14 -23.79
C ALA A 98 -7.26 25.92 -23.91
N LEU A 99 -7.83 25.68 -25.10
CA LEU A 99 -8.63 24.48 -25.38
C LEU A 99 -7.81 23.19 -25.26
N ALA A 100 -6.59 23.18 -25.78
CA ALA A 100 -5.68 22.04 -25.66
C ALA A 100 -5.43 21.68 -24.19
N PHE A 101 -5.13 22.66 -23.34
CA PHE A 101 -4.99 22.42 -21.89
C PHE A 101 -6.30 22.02 -21.22
N SER A 102 -7.43 22.64 -21.57
CA SER A 102 -8.73 22.30 -20.96
C SER A 102 -9.19 20.87 -21.26
N THR A 103 -8.77 20.31 -22.40
CA THR A 103 -9.11 18.94 -22.82
C THR A 103 -8.01 17.92 -22.47
N MET A 104 -6.86 18.39 -21.99
CA MET A 104 -5.74 17.55 -21.59
C MET A 104 -6.08 16.57 -20.47
N PRO A 105 -6.87 16.94 -19.43
CA PRO A 105 -7.27 15.98 -18.40
C PRO A 105 -8.07 14.81 -18.96
N THR A 106 -8.94 15.04 -19.95
CA THR A 106 -9.65 13.94 -20.62
C THR A 106 -8.68 13.04 -21.38
N ALA A 107 -7.72 13.62 -22.10
CA ALA A 107 -6.71 12.85 -22.81
C ALA A 107 -5.83 12.03 -21.85
N ALA A 108 -5.36 12.65 -20.76
CA ALA A 108 -4.57 11.99 -19.74
C ALA A 108 -5.34 10.86 -19.06
N ALA A 109 -6.61 11.06 -18.69
CA ALA A 109 -7.44 10.02 -18.11
C ALA A 109 -7.70 8.85 -19.09
N ARG A 110 -7.85 9.14 -20.39
CA ARG A 110 -8.09 8.10 -21.40
C ARG A 110 -6.84 7.31 -21.77
N LEU A 111 -5.69 7.97 -21.81
CA LEU A 111 -4.41 7.35 -22.16
C LEU A 111 -3.75 6.71 -20.93
N SER A 112 -3.89 7.28 -19.73
CA SER A 112 -3.41 6.75 -18.44
C SER A 112 -1.92 6.34 -18.40
N ASP A 113 -1.12 6.87 -19.33
CA ASP A 113 0.28 6.50 -19.55
C ASP A 113 1.06 7.71 -20.12
N PRO A 114 2.27 8.01 -19.60
CA PRO A 114 3.04 9.18 -20.01
C PRO A 114 3.55 9.10 -21.46
N GLU A 115 3.98 7.94 -21.93
CA GLU A 115 4.46 7.74 -23.30
C GLU A 115 3.33 7.93 -24.32
N LEU A 116 2.14 7.39 -24.03
CA LEU A 116 0.94 7.63 -24.83
C LEU A 116 0.57 9.12 -24.87
N LEU A 117 0.64 9.81 -23.73
CA LEU A 117 0.37 11.24 -23.68
C LEU A 117 1.39 12.03 -24.52
N ARG A 118 2.69 11.70 -24.46
CA ARG A 118 3.72 12.29 -25.34
C ARG A 118 3.41 12.04 -26.82
N GLY A 119 2.99 10.82 -27.17
CA GLY A 119 2.54 10.49 -28.53
C GLY A 119 1.34 11.34 -28.99
N TYR A 120 0.39 11.59 -28.10
CA TYR A 120 -0.73 12.50 -28.35
C TYR A 120 -0.28 13.94 -28.56
N LEU A 121 0.63 14.47 -27.73
CA LEU A 121 1.19 15.81 -27.91
C LEU A 121 1.92 15.96 -29.25
N GLN A 122 2.68 14.95 -29.66
CA GLN A 122 3.33 14.90 -30.97
C GLN A 122 2.30 14.86 -32.12
N LEU A 123 1.20 14.12 -31.94
CA LEU A 123 0.10 14.08 -32.91
C LEU A 123 -0.58 15.45 -33.05
N LEU A 124 -0.82 16.17 -31.95
CA LEU A 124 -1.34 17.54 -31.98
C LEU A 124 -0.41 18.48 -32.75
N HIS A 125 0.90 18.37 -32.54
CA HIS A 125 1.89 19.16 -33.28
C HIS A 125 1.86 18.85 -34.79
N ARG A 126 1.81 17.57 -35.18
CA ARG A 126 1.68 17.15 -36.58
C ARG A 126 0.40 17.69 -37.23
N LEU A 127 -0.73 17.63 -36.51
CA LEU A 127 -1.99 18.18 -36.99
C LEU A 127 -1.92 19.71 -37.15
N ALA A 128 -1.31 20.41 -36.19
CA ALA A 128 -1.12 21.87 -36.27
C ALA A 128 -0.32 22.27 -37.53
N ALA A 129 0.66 21.47 -37.92
CA ALA A 129 1.46 21.70 -39.12
C ALA A 129 0.70 21.47 -40.44
N ARG A 130 -0.18 20.46 -40.49
CA ARG A 130 -0.89 20.09 -41.74
C ARG A 130 -2.25 20.78 -41.89
N ALA A 131 -2.99 20.94 -40.80
CA ALA A 131 -4.36 21.45 -40.79
C ALA A 131 -4.68 22.23 -39.49
N PRO A 132 -4.07 23.42 -39.27
CA PRO A 132 -4.22 24.17 -38.02
C PRO A 132 -5.67 24.59 -37.73
N ARG A 133 -6.49 24.79 -38.77
CA ARG A 133 -7.92 25.12 -38.64
C ARG A 133 -8.77 23.94 -38.15
N GLY A 134 -8.24 22.72 -38.20
CA GLY A 134 -8.88 21.50 -37.71
C GLY A 134 -8.80 21.32 -36.19
N LEU A 135 -7.82 21.95 -35.52
CA LEU A 135 -7.60 21.76 -34.08
C LEU A 135 -8.79 22.18 -33.22
N ARG A 136 -9.33 23.39 -33.43
CA ARG A 136 -10.45 23.89 -32.61
C ARG A 136 -11.71 23.03 -32.77
N PRO A 137 -12.17 22.67 -33.99
CA PRO A 137 -13.26 21.70 -34.16
C PRO A 137 -12.98 20.36 -33.48
N MET A 138 -11.76 19.83 -33.60
CA MET A 138 -11.37 18.55 -33.00
C MET A 138 -11.42 18.58 -31.47
N PHE A 139 -10.89 19.61 -30.83
CA PHE A 139 -10.99 19.77 -29.37
C PHE A 139 -12.45 19.86 -28.89
N GLY A 140 -13.36 20.35 -29.72
CA GLY A 140 -14.79 20.36 -29.40
C GLY A 140 -15.45 18.97 -29.39
N VAL A 141 -14.80 17.95 -29.94
CA VAL A 141 -15.32 16.56 -30.02
C VAL A 141 -14.29 15.53 -29.52
N ILE A 142 -13.21 15.97 -28.88
CA ILE A 142 -12.09 15.10 -28.50
C ILE A 142 -12.49 14.02 -27.51
N ASP A 143 -13.43 14.32 -26.61
CA ASP A 143 -13.99 13.36 -25.66
C ASP A 143 -14.69 12.20 -26.37
N GLU A 144 -15.38 12.48 -27.48
CA GLU A 144 -16.03 11.45 -28.31
C GLU A 144 -14.99 10.64 -29.10
N LEU A 145 -13.96 11.30 -29.63
CA LEU A 145 -12.88 10.65 -30.38
C LEU A 145 -12.08 9.70 -29.47
N LEU A 146 -11.57 10.18 -28.33
CA LEU A 146 -10.80 9.38 -27.38
C LEU A 146 -11.66 8.36 -26.62
N GLY A 147 -12.99 8.54 -26.62
CA GLY A 147 -13.92 7.54 -26.11
C GLY A 147 -14.19 6.38 -27.07
N LYS A 148 -13.77 6.47 -28.34
CA LYS A 148 -14.02 5.46 -29.38
C LYS A 148 -12.76 4.94 -30.06
N LEU A 149 -11.69 5.74 -30.09
CA LEU A 149 -10.46 5.45 -30.80
C LEU A 149 -9.29 5.30 -29.85
N THR A 150 -8.40 4.38 -30.19
CA THR A 150 -7.03 4.37 -29.66
C THR A 150 -6.25 5.58 -30.16
N LEU A 151 -5.07 5.85 -29.59
CA LEU A 151 -4.19 6.91 -30.07
C LEU A 151 -3.82 6.72 -31.56
N SER A 152 -3.56 5.49 -31.96
CA SER A 152 -3.26 5.11 -33.35
C SER A 152 -4.47 5.28 -34.27
N GLY A 153 -5.67 4.91 -33.79
CA GLY A 153 -6.93 5.14 -34.52
C GLY A 153 -7.19 6.63 -34.73
N LEU A 154 -6.97 7.44 -33.69
CA LEU A 154 -7.03 8.89 -33.79
C LEU A 154 -6.00 9.43 -34.80
N GLN A 155 -4.77 8.90 -34.80
CA GLN A 155 -3.75 9.28 -35.78
C GLN A 155 -4.23 8.98 -37.21
N ARG A 156 -4.73 7.78 -37.50
CA ARG A 156 -5.22 7.42 -38.85
C ARG A 156 -6.41 8.27 -39.27
N TRP A 157 -7.35 8.52 -38.35
CA TRP A 157 -8.47 9.43 -38.58
C TRP A 157 -8.01 10.86 -38.88
N ILE A 158 -7.00 11.36 -38.16
CA ILE A 158 -6.39 12.68 -38.40
C ILE A 158 -5.70 12.72 -39.77
N ASP A 159 -4.90 11.72 -40.08
CA ASP A 159 -4.11 11.64 -41.31
C ASP A 159 -5.03 11.60 -42.55
N PHE A 160 -6.12 10.84 -42.49
CA PHE A 160 -7.14 10.81 -43.54
C PHE A 160 -7.78 12.19 -43.73
N GLY A 161 -8.27 12.82 -42.65
CA GLY A 161 -8.92 14.13 -42.72
C GLY A 161 -8.03 15.25 -43.23
N ALA A 162 -6.76 15.24 -42.80
CA ALA A 162 -5.75 16.19 -43.26
C ALA A 162 -5.40 16.02 -44.74
N GLU A 163 -5.40 14.78 -45.25
CA GLU A 163 -5.08 14.47 -46.64
C GLU A 163 -6.26 14.71 -47.58
N ALA A 164 -7.42 14.13 -47.27
CA ALA A 164 -8.60 14.11 -48.12
C ALA A 164 -9.15 15.53 -48.40
N TYR A 165 -9.13 16.41 -47.40
CA TYR A 165 -9.69 17.77 -47.51
C TYR A 165 -8.64 18.87 -47.51
N ARG A 166 -7.37 18.55 -47.83
CA ARG A 166 -6.27 19.55 -47.87
C ARG A 166 -6.61 20.82 -48.67
N ARG A 167 -7.42 20.69 -49.72
CA ARG A 167 -7.80 21.79 -50.63
C ARG A 167 -9.16 22.44 -50.31
N ASP A 168 -9.94 21.88 -49.38
CA ASP A 168 -11.30 22.35 -49.03
C ASP A 168 -11.38 22.64 -47.52
N LEU A 169 -11.03 23.88 -47.14
CA LEU A 169 -10.90 24.28 -45.74
C LEU A 169 -12.23 24.20 -44.95
N PRO A 170 -13.40 24.59 -45.50
CA PRO A 170 -14.68 24.40 -44.83
C PRO A 170 -15.01 22.92 -44.55
N LYS A 171 -14.80 22.03 -45.53
CA LYS A 171 -15.01 20.60 -45.32
C LYS A 171 -14.00 20.00 -44.35
N GLN A 172 -12.75 20.44 -44.39
CA GLN A 172 -11.72 20.01 -43.44
C GLN A 172 -12.12 20.35 -42.00
N ALA A 173 -12.57 21.57 -41.74
CA ALA A 173 -13.09 21.95 -40.42
C ALA A 173 -14.35 21.15 -40.02
N GLY A 174 -15.23 20.85 -40.99
CA GLY A 174 -16.39 19.99 -40.79
C GLY A 174 -16.02 18.55 -40.44
N TYR A 175 -14.99 17.99 -41.08
CA TYR A 175 -14.47 16.65 -40.80
C TYR A 175 -13.95 16.58 -39.37
N PHE A 176 -13.07 17.50 -38.98
CA PHE A 176 -12.49 17.51 -37.64
C PHE A 176 -13.50 17.79 -36.53
N GLY A 177 -14.68 18.34 -36.85
CA GLY A 177 -15.80 18.52 -35.92
C GLY A 177 -16.88 17.43 -35.97
N LEU A 178 -16.62 16.26 -36.59
CA LEU A 178 -17.59 15.16 -36.76
C LEU A 178 -18.91 15.55 -37.49
N ARG A 179 -18.86 16.56 -38.36
CA ARG A 179 -20.03 17.07 -39.09
C ARG A 179 -20.21 16.46 -40.48
N THR A 180 -19.18 15.80 -41.04
CA THR A 180 -19.26 15.14 -42.34
C THR A 180 -19.56 13.64 -42.18
N GLU A 181 -20.23 13.05 -43.17
CA GLU A 181 -20.50 11.61 -43.21
C GLU A 181 -19.19 10.81 -43.26
N ASP A 182 -18.24 11.25 -44.11
CA ASP A 182 -16.92 10.64 -44.22
C ASP A 182 -16.17 10.59 -42.87
N SER A 183 -16.28 11.64 -42.05
CA SER A 183 -15.64 11.68 -40.73
C SER A 183 -16.21 10.64 -39.77
N ARG A 184 -17.53 10.44 -39.80
CA ARG A 184 -18.21 9.41 -39.00
C ARG A 184 -17.93 8.01 -39.51
N ALA A 185 -17.84 7.84 -40.84
CA ALA A 185 -17.52 6.56 -41.46
C ALA A 185 -16.08 6.11 -41.12
N VAL A 186 -15.10 7.01 -41.19
CA VAL A 186 -13.72 6.71 -40.79
C VAL A 186 -13.62 6.48 -39.28
N LEU A 187 -14.35 7.25 -38.47
CA LEU A 187 -14.42 7.01 -37.01
C LEU A 187 -14.94 5.59 -36.68
N GLU A 188 -16.00 5.13 -37.37
CA GLU A 188 -16.54 3.78 -37.15
C GLU A 188 -15.59 2.69 -37.67
N ALA A 189 -14.91 2.94 -38.80
CA ALA A 189 -13.94 2.00 -39.37
C ALA A 189 -12.67 1.86 -38.50
N GLU A 190 -12.24 2.92 -37.84
CA GLU A 190 -11.04 2.96 -36.99
C GLU A 190 -11.28 2.52 -35.54
N ARG A 191 -12.55 2.26 -35.19
CA ARG A 191 -12.92 1.74 -33.87
C ARG A 191 -12.40 0.31 -33.73
N ARG A 192 -11.34 0.14 -32.94
CA ARG A 192 -10.84 -1.17 -32.52
C ARG A 192 -11.64 -1.66 -31.32
N GLY A 193 -12.06 -2.93 -31.36
CA GLY A 193 -13.09 -3.58 -30.54
C GLY A 193 -13.34 -3.04 -29.12
N THR A 194 -12.93 -3.81 -28.11
CA THR A 194 -13.11 -3.45 -26.70
C THR A 194 -11.94 -2.58 -26.25
N LEU A 195 -12.22 -1.36 -25.79
CA LEU A 195 -11.19 -0.45 -25.27
C LEU A 195 -10.74 -0.87 -23.85
N PHE A 196 -9.44 -0.77 -23.59
CA PHE A 196 -8.85 -1.10 -22.30
C PHE A 196 -9.38 -0.20 -21.18
N VAL A 197 -9.43 1.12 -21.42
CA VAL A 197 -9.83 2.11 -20.41
C VAL A 197 -11.21 1.86 -19.82
N ASP A 198 -12.16 1.38 -20.64
CA ASP A 198 -13.52 1.07 -20.19
C ASP A 198 -13.60 -0.27 -19.43
N SER A 199 -12.57 -1.11 -19.58
CA SER A 199 -12.47 -2.45 -19.01
C SER A 199 -11.57 -2.53 -17.79
N GLN A 200 -10.62 -1.59 -17.63
CA GLN A 200 -9.56 -1.62 -16.62
C GLN A 200 -10.08 -1.82 -15.20
N ARG A 201 -11.11 -1.07 -14.78
CA ARG A 201 -11.72 -1.22 -13.45
C ARG A 201 -12.29 -2.63 -13.24
N ARG A 202 -12.94 -3.19 -14.26
CA ARG A 202 -13.51 -4.55 -14.19
C ARG A 202 -12.41 -5.61 -14.15
N LEU A 203 -11.32 -5.41 -14.88
CA LEU A 203 -10.15 -6.28 -14.88
C LEU A 203 -9.43 -6.26 -13.53
N ASN A 204 -9.26 -5.09 -12.91
CA ASN A 204 -8.71 -4.97 -11.56
C ASN A 204 -9.55 -5.72 -10.52
N LEU A 205 -10.87 -5.55 -10.55
CA LEU A 205 -11.78 -6.29 -9.66
C LEU A 205 -11.73 -7.81 -9.92
N TYR A 206 -11.62 -8.20 -11.19
CA TYR A 206 -11.47 -9.60 -11.60
C TYR A 206 -10.18 -10.21 -11.05
N LEU A 207 -9.03 -9.57 -11.26
CA LEU A 207 -7.75 -10.06 -10.73
C LEU A 207 -7.71 -10.10 -9.21
N ARG A 208 -8.27 -9.09 -8.54
CA ARG A 208 -8.37 -9.06 -7.08
C ARG A 208 -9.23 -10.21 -6.54
N ALA A 209 -10.33 -10.53 -7.21
CA ALA A 209 -11.17 -11.66 -6.86
C ALA A 209 -10.46 -13.02 -7.07
N PHE A 210 -9.64 -13.13 -8.11
CA PHE A 210 -8.88 -14.33 -8.42
C PHE A 210 -7.72 -14.54 -7.43
N TRP A 211 -6.88 -13.53 -7.23
CA TRP A 211 -5.60 -13.73 -6.54
C TRP A 211 -5.55 -13.15 -5.12
N GLY A 212 -6.60 -12.46 -4.67
CA GLY A 212 -6.64 -11.85 -3.34
C GLY A 212 -5.67 -10.67 -3.15
N ARG A 213 -5.09 -10.14 -4.24
CA ARG A 213 -4.21 -8.96 -4.25
C ARG A 213 -4.49 -8.06 -5.45
N ASP A 214 -4.11 -6.80 -5.35
CA ASP A 214 -4.25 -5.84 -6.45
C ASP A 214 -3.06 -5.97 -7.43
N PHE A 215 -3.31 -5.74 -8.72
CA PHE A 215 -2.30 -5.67 -9.77
C PHE A 215 -2.43 -4.33 -10.48
N ARG A 216 -1.32 -3.78 -10.98
CA ARG A 216 -1.34 -2.54 -11.75
C ARG A 216 -1.50 -2.90 -13.22
N LEU A 217 -2.53 -2.35 -13.84
CA LEU A 217 -2.80 -2.55 -15.26
C LEU A 217 -2.56 -1.23 -15.99
N ARG A 218 -1.68 -1.23 -16.98
CA ARG A 218 -1.39 -0.08 -17.85
C ARG A 218 -1.82 -0.38 -19.29
N PRO A 219 -2.39 0.60 -20.01
CA PRO A 219 -2.49 0.49 -21.45
C PRO A 219 -1.10 0.65 -22.07
N ALA A 220 -0.87 -0.04 -23.18
CA ALA A 220 0.29 0.16 -24.04
C ALA A 220 -0.18 0.25 -25.50
N ALA A 221 0.46 1.12 -26.27
CA ALA A 221 0.10 1.35 -27.68
C ALA A 221 0.23 0.04 -28.47
N ALA A 222 -0.88 -0.50 -28.95
CA ALA A 222 -0.90 -1.59 -29.91
C ALA A 222 -0.62 -1.06 -31.33
N ASP A 223 0.55 -0.43 -31.51
CA ASP A 223 0.93 0.24 -32.76
C ASP A 223 1.43 -0.71 -33.85
N PHE A 224 1.41 -2.02 -33.61
CA PHE A 224 1.84 -3.01 -34.59
C PHE A 224 0.82 -4.14 -34.68
N GLU A 225 0.66 -4.71 -35.88
CA GLU A 225 -0.04 -6.00 -36.10
C GLU A 225 0.53 -7.17 -35.26
N ALA A 226 1.55 -6.91 -34.43
CA ALA A 226 2.27 -7.86 -33.59
C ALA A 226 2.46 -7.39 -32.13
N PHE A 227 1.62 -6.48 -31.60
CA PHE A 227 1.69 -6.11 -30.19
C PHE A 227 1.46 -7.33 -29.29
N ARG A 228 2.35 -7.52 -28.30
CA ARG A 228 2.21 -8.52 -27.24
C ARG A 228 2.11 -7.82 -25.89
N PRO A 229 1.22 -8.28 -24.98
CA PRO A 229 1.25 -7.80 -23.62
C PRO A 229 2.61 -8.12 -22.97
N PHE A 230 3.02 -7.33 -21.98
CA PHE A 230 4.31 -7.52 -21.31
C PHE A 230 4.26 -7.03 -19.87
N ILE A 231 5.19 -7.51 -19.04
CA ILE A 231 5.31 -7.14 -17.62
C ILE A 231 6.55 -6.27 -17.48
N ALA A 232 6.41 -5.09 -16.88
CA ALA A 232 7.51 -4.18 -16.59
C ALA A 232 7.22 -3.38 -15.31
N ALA A 233 8.23 -3.15 -14.49
CA ALA A 233 8.15 -2.60 -13.14
C ALA A 233 7.01 -3.19 -12.29
N HIS A 234 6.77 -4.51 -12.37
CA HIS A 234 5.61 -5.21 -11.77
C HIS A 234 4.22 -4.71 -12.23
N GLU A 235 4.15 -3.92 -13.30
CA GLU A 235 2.92 -3.48 -13.94
C GLU A 235 2.62 -4.36 -15.17
N LEU A 236 1.34 -4.65 -15.37
CA LEU A 236 0.85 -5.46 -16.47
C LEU A 236 0.46 -4.51 -17.61
N HIS A 237 1.24 -4.50 -18.70
CA HIS A 237 0.97 -3.68 -19.88
C HIS A 237 0.11 -4.46 -20.88
N LEU A 238 -1.12 -4.01 -21.07
CA LEU A 238 -2.10 -4.62 -21.98
C LEU A 238 -2.36 -3.73 -23.21
N PRO A 239 -2.81 -4.30 -24.34
CA PRO A 239 -3.16 -3.51 -25.52
C PRO A 239 -4.23 -2.46 -25.18
N ASP A 240 -4.09 -1.24 -25.69
CA ASP A 240 -5.06 -0.16 -25.50
C ASP A 240 -6.45 -0.46 -26.10
N ALA A 241 -6.53 -1.35 -27.08
CA ALA A 241 -7.77 -1.97 -27.55
C ALA A 241 -7.53 -3.40 -28.05
N VAL A 242 -8.56 -4.25 -27.95
CA VAL A 242 -8.55 -5.61 -28.51
C VAL A 242 -9.83 -5.92 -29.29
N ASP A 243 -9.69 -6.60 -30.43
CA ASP A 243 -10.81 -7.15 -31.18
C ASP A 243 -11.24 -8.52 -30.63
N ASP A 244 -12.44 -8.95 -31.00
CA ASP A 244 -12.90 -10.31 -30.70
C ASP A 244 -12.02 -11.34 -31.40
N ALA A 245 -11.58 -12.37 -30.68
CA ALA A 245 -10.64 -13.37 -31.18
C ALA A 245 -11.23 -14.78 -31.07
N GLY A 246 -11.33 -15.51 -32.19
CA GLY A 246 -11.80 -16.91 -32.17
C GLY A 246 -13.24 -17.09 -31.65
N GLY A 247 -14.09 -16.06 -31.76
CA GLY A 247 -15.45 -16.07 -31.18
C GLY A 247 -15.51 -15.70 -29.69
N VAL A 248 -14.36 -15.36 -29.08
CA VAL A 248 -14.27 -14.83 -27.72
C VAL A 248 -14.36 -13.30 -27.77
N ALA A 249 -15.24 -12.74 -26.94
CA ALA A 249 -15.42 -11.30 -26.83
C ALA A 249 -14.13 -10.62 -26.31
N GLY A 250 -13.83 -9.41 -26.77
CA GLY A 250 -12.62 -8.68 -26.39
C GLY A 250 -12.41 -8.52 -24.87
N ILE A 251 -13.50 -8.38 -24.09
CA ILE A 251 -13.41 -8.34 -22.62
C ILE A 251 -12.90 -9.66 -22.01
N ASP A 252 -13.25 -10.80 -22.61
CA ASP A 252 -12.80 -12.11 -22.16
C ASP A 252 -11.36 -12.39 -22.64
N LEU A 253 -10.97 -11.83 -23.78
CA LEU A 253 -9.56 -11.81 -24.20
C LEU A 253 -8.70 -10.99 -23.20
N TYR A 254 -9.16 -9.81 -22.76
CA TYR A 254 -8.46 -9.08 -21.71
C TYR A 254 -8.37 -9.85 -20.39
N ARG A 255 -9.42 -10.59 -20.00
CA ARG A 255 -9.39 -11.45 -18.82
C ARG A 255 -8.35 -12.56 -18.96
N ALA A 256 -8.24 -13.15 -20.14
CA ALA A 256 -7.25 -14.18 -20.44
C ALA A 256 -5.81 -13.64 -20.35
N MET A 257 -5.56 -12.46 -20.95
CA MET A 257 -4.26 -11.76 -20.90
C MET A 257 -3.88 -11.40 -19.46
N ALA A 258 -4.76 -10.68 -18.77
CA ALA A 258 -4.50 -10.20 -17.41
C ALA A 258 -4.29 -11.37 -16.43
N ALA A 259 -5.07 -12.45 -16.55
CA ALA A 259 -4.91 -13.63 -15.71
C ALA A 259 -3.61 -14.37 -15.96
N HIS A 260 -3.18 -14.48 -17.23
CA HIS A 260 -1.91 -15.08 -17.62
C HIS A 260 -0.72 -14.33 -17.00
N MET A 261 -0.65 -13.02 -17.23
CA MET A 261 0.45 -12.21 -16.71
C MET A 261 0.42 -12.10 -15.18
N ALA A 262 -0.77 -12.10 -14.56
CA ALA A 262 -0.89 -12.18 -13.11
C ALA A 262 -0.39 -13.53 -12.56
N ALA A 263 -0.61 -14.64 -13.29
CA ALA A 263 -0.13 -15.96 -12.90
C ALA A 263 1.40 -16.01 -12.89
N HIS A 264 2.06 -15.38 -13.87
CA HIS A 264 3.50 -15.15 -13.88
C HIS A 264 3.98 -14.47 -12.59
N LEU A 265 3.43 -13.31 -12.24
CA LEU A 265 3.80 -12.59 -11.01
C LEU A 265 3.49 -13.35 -9.69
N VAL A 266 2.64 -14.39 -9.73
CA VAL A 266 2.29 -15.19 -8.54
C VAL A 266 3.14 -16.46 -8.45
N HIS A 267 3.43 -17.09 -9.59
CA HIS A 267 4.00 -18.43 -9.65
C HIS A 267 5.45 -18.48 -10.12
N THR A 268 6.00 -17.36 -10.60
CA THR A 268 7.40 -17.22 -11.00
C THR A 268 8.12 -16.40 -9.93
N PRO A 269 8.89 -17.05 -9.04
CA PRO A 269 9.44 -16.37 -7.86
C PRO A 269 10.70 -15.53 -8.14
N GLN A 270 11.40 -15.79 -9.25
CA GLN A 270 12.67 -15.14 -9.60
C GLN A 270 12.90 -15.21 -11.12
N ALA A 271 13.76 -14.34 -11.63
CA ALA A 271 14.24 -14.40 -13.01
C ALA A 271 15.04 -15.68 -13.29
N PHE A 272 15.02 -16.12 -14.54
CA PHE A 272 15.88 -17.20 -15.04
C PHE A 272 17.26 -16.68 -15.42
N GLU A 273 18.29 -17.47 -15.16
CA GLU A 273 19.65 -17.18 -15.61
C GLU A 273 19.76 -17.38 -17.14
N GLY A 274 19.87 -16.27 -17.87
CA GLY A 274 19.76 -16.26 -19.33
C GLY A 274 21.06 -15.96 -20.11
N GLU A 275 22.17 -15.60 -19.45
CA GLU A 275 23.36 -15.02 -20.12
C GLU A 275 23.97 -15.91 -21.21
N ASN A 276 23.89 -17.23 -21.05
CA ASN A 276 24.47 -18.20 -21.99
C ASN A 276 23.44 -18.84 -22.95
N LEU A 277 22.19 -18.37 -22.95
CA LEU A 277 21.11 -18.92 -23.77
C LEU A 277 20.89 -18.10 -25.04
N SER A 278 20.75 -18.78 -26.17
CA SER A 278 20.35 -18.18 -27.44
C SER A 278 18.90 -17.66 -27.38
N PRO A 279 18.53 -16.68 -28.23
CA PRO A 279 17.14 -16.17 -28.26
C PRO A 279 16.08 -17.26 -28.53
N ALA A 280 16.40 -18.28 -29.32
CA ALA A 280 15.51 -19.40 -29.57
C ALA A 280 15.34 -20.31 -28.35
N GLU A 281 16.42 -20.57 -27.59
CA GLU A 281 16.33 -21.31 -26.32
C GLU A 281 15.48 -20.56 -25.30
N ARG A 282 15.69 -19.24 -25.15
CA ARG A 282 14.86 -18.38 -24.29
C ARG A 282 13.38 -18.44 -24.67
N PHE A 283 13.07 -18.42 -25.97
CA PHE A 283 11.69 -18.55 -26.46
C PHE A 283 11.04 -19.86 -26.01
N PHE A 284 11.71 -21.01 -26.20
CA PHE A 284 11.14 -22.30 -25.82
C PHE A 284 11.01 -22.46 -24.30
N ILE A 285 11.94 -21.91 -23.52
CA ILE A 285 11.80 -21.87 -22.05
C ILE A 285 10.59 -21.03 -21.65
N GLY A 286 10.43 -19.83 -22.22
CA GLY A 286 9.26 -18.98 -21.98
C GLY A 286 7.95 -19.67 -22.35
N MET A 287 7.92 -20.39 -23.47
CA MET A 287 6.74 -21.16 -23.90
C MET A 287 6.33 -22.25 -22.89
N ILE A 288 7.29 -22.94 -22.27
CA ILE A 288 6.99 -23.91 -21.20
C ILE A 288 6.62 -23.19 -19.90
N GLU A 289 7.28 -22.07 -19.57
CA GLU A 289 6.95 -21.27 -18.39
C GLU A 289 5.52 -20.76 -18.44
N ASP A 290 5.07 -20.23 -19.58
CA ASP A 290 3.68 -19.85 -19.82
C ASP A 290 2.73 -21.01 -19.52
N ALA A 291 3.02 -22.20 -20.05
CA ALA A 291 2.20 -23.38 -19.80
C ALA A 291 2.19 -23.78 -18.31
N ARG A 292 3.34 -23.65 -17.63
CA ARG A 292 3.49 -23.98 -16.20
C ARG A 292 2.62 -23.05 -15.34
N VAL A 293 2.69 -21.74 -15.56
CA VAL A 293 1.90 -20.77 -14.79
C VAL A 293 0.41 -20.87 -15.10
N GLU A 294 0.05 -21.14 -16.36
CA GLU A 294 -1.33 -21.42 -16.77
C GLU A 294 -1.86 -22.70 -16.10
N ALA A 295 -1.07 -23.77 -16.05
CA ALA A 295 -1.44 -25.03 -15.40
C ALA A 295 -1.63 -24.85 -13.88
N LEU A 296 -0.75 -24.09 -13.21
CA LEU A 296 -0.88 -23.76 -11.79
C LEU A 296 -2.10 -22.88 -11.50
N ALA A 297 -2.34 -21.86 -12.34
CA ALA A 297 -3.53 -21.04 -12.25
C ALA A 297 -4.80 -21.88 -12.46
N ALA A 298 -4.80 -22.81 -13.42
CA ALA A 298 -5.93 -23.67 -13.71
C ALA A 298 -6.17 -24.77 -12.66
N ARG A 299 -5.16 -25.13 -11.84
CA ARG A 299 -5.37 -25.98 -10.64
C ARG A 299 -6.22 -25.26 -9.60
N THR A 300 -5.99 -23.96 -9.44
CA THR A 300 -6.76 -23.12 -8.50
C THR A 300 -8.10 -22.68 -9.09
N PHE A 301 -8.13 -22.37 -10.40
CA PHE A 301 -9.29 -21.85 -11.12
C PHE A 301 -9.55 -22.65 -12.41
N PRO A 302 -10.24 -23.81 -12.33
CA PRO A 302 -10.44 -24.70 -13.46
C PRO A 302 -11.11 -24.05 -14.69
N GLY A 303 -11.97 -23.04 -14.48
CA GLY A 303 -12.65 -22.32 -15.56
C GLY A 303 -11.70 -21.53 -16.48
N MET A 304 -10.52 -21.14 -16.00
CA MET A 304 -9.54 -20.38 -16.80
C MET A 304 -8.99 -21.20 -17.97
N ARG A 305 -8.79 -22.50 -17.74
CA ARG A 305 -8.34 -23.43 -18.77
C ARG A 305 -9.27 -23.41 -19.98
N ASN A 306 -10.58 -23.38 -19.75
CA ASN A 306 -11.57 -23.35 -20.83
C ASN A 306 -11.51 -22.04 -21.63
N LEU A 307 -11.26 -20.91 -20.96
CA LEU A 307 -11.10 -19.61 -21.60
C LEU A 307 -9.86 -19.61 -22.51
N TRP A 308 -8.69 -20.02 -22.02
CA TRP A 308 -7.48 -20.11 -22.86
C TRP A 308 -7.64 -21.12 -24.00
N LYS A 309 -8.26 -22.28 -23.75
CA LYS A 309 -8.55 -23.27 -24.81
C LYS A 309 -9.39 -22.69 -25.93
N SER A 310 -10.39 -21.85 -25.61
CA SER A 310 -11.25 -21.21 -26.63
C SER A 310 -10.50 -20.23 -27.54
N LEU A 311 -9.34 -19.74 -27.10
CA LEU A 311 -8.46 -18.84 -27.85
C LEU A 311 -7.37 -19.60 -28.64
N CYS A 312 -7.22 -20.91 -28.44
CA CYS A 312 -6.33 -21.77 -29.23
C CYS A 312 -6.93 -21.99 -30.64
N ALA A 313 -6.66 -21.09 -31.58
CA ALA A 313 -6.98 -21.32 -32.99
C ALA A 313 -5.86 -22.13 -33.69
N PRO A 314 -6.19 -23.13 -34.53
CA PRO A 314 -5.19 -23.81 -35.35
C PRO A 314 -4.57 -22.82 -36.35
N ARG A 315 -3.24 -22.66 -36.29
CA ARG A 315 -2.50 -21.76 -37.20
C ARG A 315 -2.35 -22.36 -38.59
N ARG A 316 -2.40 -21.50 -39.61
CA ARG A 316 -2.06 -21.87 -41.00
C ARG A 316 -0.56 -22.09 -41.14
N ALA A 317 -0.19 -23.01 -42.02
CA ALA A 317 1.16 -23.54 -42.20
C ALA A 317 2.11 -22.61 -42.98
N ASP A 318 1.74 -21.35 -43.20
CA ASP A 318 2.29 -20.55 -44.30
C ASP A 318 3.74 -20.06 -44.05
N ASP A 319 4.27 -20.18 -42.81
CA ASP A 319 5.54 -19.55 -42.40
C ASP A 319 6.73 -20.50 -42.06
N HIS A 320 6.51 -21.79 -41.72
CA HIS A 320 7.58 -22.80 -41.46
C HIS A 320 7.01 -24.21 -41.25
N GLU A 321 7.74 -25.28 -41.61
CA GLU A 321 7.32 -26.69 -41.39
C GLU A 321 7.08 -27.04 -39.91
N ALA A 322 7.78 -26.36 -39.01
CA ALA A 322 7.72 -26.60 -37.56
C ALA A 322 6.71 -25.71 -36.82
N ALA A 323 6.20 -24.65 -37.46
CA ALA A 323 5.23 -23.72 -36.85
C ALA A 323 3.93 -24.42 -36.41
N PRO A 324 3.31 -25.31 -37.21
CA PRO A 324 2.14 -26.07 -36.79
C PRO A 324 2.41 -26.99 -35.60
N LEU A 325 3.59 -27.62 -35.55
CA LEU A 325 3.99 -28.51 -34.46
C LEU A 325 4.14 -27.75 -33.14
N ILE A 326 4.81 -26.59 -33.16
CA ILE A 326 4.98 -25.73 -31.97
C ILE A 326 3.62 -25.22 -31.48
N GLY A 327 2.75 -24.76 -32.38
CA GLY A 327 1.41 -24.30 -32.03
C GLY A 327 0.54 -25.41 -31.42
N THR A 328 0.62 -26.63 -31.96
CA THR A 328 -0.15 -27.78 -31.45
C THR A 328 0.41 -28.25 -30.11
N LEU A 329 1.73 -28.23 -29.91
CA LEU A 329 2.34 -28.51 -28.61
C LEU A 329 1.86 -27.52 -27.54
N ALA A 330 1.75 -26.23 -27.86
CA ALA A 330 1.21 -25.23 -26.93
C ALA A 330 -0.20 -25.61 -26.43
N ALA A 331 -1.06 -26.10 -27.34
CA ALA A 331 -2.38 -26.60 -27.00
C ALA A 331 -2.33 -27.89 -26.16
N CYS A 332 -1.39 -28.80 -26.44
CA CYS A 332 -1.19 -30.03 -25.65
C CYS A 332 -0.66 -29.75 -24.23
N LEU A 333 0.12 -28.69 -24.05
CA LEU A 333 0.57 -28.27 -22.72
C LEU A 333 -0.57 -27.64 -21.90
N LEU A 334 -1.54 -27.01 -22.55
CA LEU A 334 -2.75 -26.47 -21.92
C LEU A 334 -3.81 -27.55 -21.64
N ASP A 335 -3.87 -28.58 -22.50
CA ASP A 335 -4.85 -29.66 -22.46
C ASP A 335 -4.22 -31.05 -22.48
N ALA A 336 -4.34 -31.79 -21.37
CA ALA A 336 -3.82 -33.15 -21.27
C ALA A 336 -4.49 -34.15 -22.24
N ASP A 337 -5.70 -33.83 -22.72
CA ASP A 337 -6.45 -34.69 -23.67
C ASP A 337 -6.09 -34.40 -25.14
N ALA A 338 -5.32 -33.35 -25.42
CA ALA A 338 -4.90 -33.00 -26.78
C ALA A 338 -3.67 -33.80 -27.22
N ASN A 339 -3.52 -33.98 -28.53
CA ASN A 339 -2.42 -34.73 -29.14
C ASN A 339 -1.78 -33.94 -30.28
N ALA A 340 -0.45 -33.90 -30.31
CA ALA A 340 0.35 -33.14 -31.28
C ALA A 340 0.56 -33.87 -32.61
N GLY A 341 0.22 -35.16 -32.69
CA GLY A 341 0.48 -36.02 -33.84
C GLY A 341 1.95 -36.41 -33.98
N ASP A 342 2.77 -36.16 -32.95
CA ASP A 342 4.20 -36.45 -32.89
C ASP A 342 4.55 -37.11 -31.57
N ALA A 343 4.94 -38.40 -31.62
CA ALA A 343 5.16 -39.21 -30.43
C ALA A 343 6.22 -38.65 -29.47
N VAL A 344 7.21 -37.89 -29.98
CA VAL A 344 8.25 -37.28 -29.14
C VAL A 344 7.71 -36.05 -28.41
N LEU A 345 6.91 -35.23 -29.09
CA LEU A 345 6.28 -34.04 -28.49
C LEU A 345 5.14 -34.44 -27.54
N ASP A 346 4.38 -35.48 -27.87
CA ASP A 346 3.34 -36.04 -27.00
C ASP A 346 3.94 -36.59 -25.69
N ALA A 347 5.09 -37.27 -25.77
CA ALA A 347 5.79 -37.75 -24.58
C ALA A 347 6.28 -36.59 -23.70
N LEU A 348 6.75 -35.50 -24.31
CA LEU A 348 7.16 -34.28 -23.59
C LEU A 348 5.97 -33.62 -22.88
N ALA A 349 4.82 -33.51 -23.55
CA ALA A 349 3.59 -32.99 -22.95
C ALA A 349 3.08 -33.89 -21.82
N ALA A 350 3.11 -35.21 -21.98
CA ALA A 350 2.73 -36.16 -20.93
C ALA A 350 3.63 -36.04 -19.69
N GLU A 351 4.94 -35.85 -19.88
CA GLU A 351 5.89 -35.60 -18.80
C GLU A 351 5.59 -34.28 -18.06
N PHE A 352 5.29 -33.21 -18.81
CA PHE A 352 4.87 -31.93 -18.23
C PHE A 352 3.64 -32.08 -17.33
N HIS A 353 2.60 -32.81 -17.78
CA HIS A 353 1.37 -33.02 -17.00
C HIS A 353 1.57 -33.92 -15.78
N ALA A 354 2.50 -34.87 -15.83
CA ALA A 354 2.81 -35.78 -14.74
C ALA A 354 3.77 -35.17 -13.69
N GLY A 355 4.52 -34.13 -14.05
CA GLY A 355 5.56 -33.52 -13.21
C GLY A 355 5.06 -32.61 -12.08
N ASP A 356 6.00 -32.15 -11.24
CA ASP A 356 5.72 -31.33 -10.05
C ASP A 356 5.53 -29.81 -10.33
N LEU A 357 5.57 -29.38 -11.59
CA LEU A 357 5.46 -27.99 -12.05
C LEU A 357 6.35 -26.99 -11.28
N SER A 358 7.51 -27.46 -10.80
CA SER A 358 8.55 -26.59 -10.26
C SER A 358 9.14 -25.68 -11.37
N PRO A 359 9.70 -24.50 -11.04
CA PRO A 359 10.31 -23.62 -12.05
C PRO A 359 11.42 -24.27 -12.88
N ALA A 360 12.10 -25.28 -12.32
CA ALA A 360 13.14 -26.05 -13.02
C ALA A 360 12.60 -26.80 -14.26
N VAL A 361 11.32 -27.17 -14.25
CA VAL A 361 10.66 -27.86 -15.38
C VAL A 361 10.67 -26.99 -16.64
N SER A 362 10.49 -25.67 -16.50
CA SER A 362 10.49 -24.73 -17.64
C SER A 362 11.83 -24.69 -18.34
N LEU A 363 12.92 -24.70 -17.56
CA LEU A 363 14.28 -24.73 -18.09
C LEU A 363 14.60 -26.07 -18.77
N ASP A 364 14.35 -27.20 -18.08
CA ASP A 364 14.64 -28.54 -18.62
C ASP A 364 13.86 -28.84 -19.90
N LEU A 365 12.53 -28.71 -19.86
CA LEU A 365 11.69 -29.06 -21.00
C LEU A 365 11.86 -28.07 -22.16
N GLY A 366 12.10 -26.78 -21.87
CA GLY A 366 12.38 -25.77 -22.89
C GLY A 366 13.65 -26.07 -23.68
N LEU A 367 14.75 -26.40 -22.99
CA LEU A 367 16.01 -26.79 -23.64
C LEU A 367 15.91 -28.12 -24.38
N ARG A 368 15.16 -29.09 -23.85
CA ARG A 368 14.90 -30.37 -24.52
C ARG A 368 14.07 -30.18 -25.79
N LEU A 369 13.04 -29.33 -25.76
CA LEU A 369 12.25 -28.97 -26.93
C LEU A 369 13.12 -28.34 -28.02
N PHE A 370 13.98 -27.38 -27.64
CA PHE A 370 14.97 -26.80 -28.55
C PHE A 370 15.89 -27.88 -29.15
N ALA A 371 16.45 -28.77 -28.33
CA ALA A 371 17.33 -29.84 -28.79
C ALA A 371 16.63 -30.83 -29.75
N ILE A 372 15.34 -31.14 -29.53
CA ILE A 372 14.53 -31.97 -30.43
C ILE A 372 14.42 -31.31 -31.81
N LEU A 373 14.06 -30.01 -31.86
CA LEU A 373 13.92 -29.28 -33.11
C LEU A 373 15.27 -29.03 -33.81
N ALA A 374 16.33 -28.78 -33.05
CA ALA A 374 17.69 -28.61 -33.57
C ALA A 374 18.20 -29.88 -34.24
N ARG A 375 17.99 -31.06 -33.63
CA ARG A 375 18.31 -32.36 -34.24
C ARG A 375 17.55 -32.61 -35.53
N ARG A 376 16.30 -32.13 -35.61
CA ARG A 376 15.45 -32.21 -36.82
C ARG A 376 15.80 -31.14 -37.86
N ARG A 377 16.75 -30.23 -37.57
CA ARG A 377 17.07 -29.04 -38.40
C ARG A 377 15.84 -28.19 -38.72
N ALA A 378 14.92 -28.10 -37.75
CA ALA A 378 13.60 -27.50 -37.92
C ALA A 378 13.35 -26.33 -36.97
N VAL A 379 14.41 -25.74 -36.37
CA VAL A 379 14.30 -24.58 -35.50
C VAL A 379 13.94 -23.35 -36.35
N PRO A 380 12.76 -22.73 -36.16
CA PRO A 380 12.39 -21.52 -36.89
C PRO A 380 13.27 -20.33 -36.52
N SER A 381 13.30 -19.31 -37.39
CA SER A 381 13.92 -18.02 -37.03
C SER A 381 13.15 -17.34 -35.90
N LEU A 382 13.82 -16.47 -35.14
CA LEU A 382 13.20 -15.75 -34.02
C LEU A 382 11.95 -14.96 -34.47
N ARG A 383 11.99 -14.32 -35.64
CA ARG A 383 10.83 -13.62 -36.22
C ARG A 383 9.61 -14.53 -36.40
N ILE A 384 9.84 -15.79 -36.81
CA ILE A 384 8.75 -16.77 -36.96
C ILE A 384 8.28 -17.21 -35.56
N LEU A 385 9.18 -17.50 -34.63
CA LEU A 385 8.79 -17.83 -33.25
C LEU A 385 7.97 -16.70 -32.60
N GLU A 386 8.34 -15.46 -32.84
CA GLU A 386 7.62 -14.27 -32.38
C GLU A 386 6.27 -14.06 -33.10
N SER A 387 6.09 -14.57 -34.32
CA SER A 387 4.76 -14.59 -34.96
C SER A 387 3.88 -15.72 -34.44
N LEU A 388 4.44 -16.70 -33.72
CA LEU A 388 3.74 -17.84 -33.11
C LEU A 388 3.11 -17.53 -31.73
N ALA A 389 3.00 -16.27 -31.30
CA ALA A 389 2.36 -15.91 -30.02
C ALA A 389 0.88 -16.31 -29.95
N LEU A 390 0.47 -16.99 -28.88
CA LEU A 390 -0.95 -17.08 -28.58
C LEU A 390 -1.47 -15.69 -28.17
N PRO A 391 -2.70 -15.30 -28.55
CA PRO A 391 -3.15 -13.90 -28.46
C PRO A 391 -3.24 -13.37 -27.03
N TRP A 392 -3.25 -14.22 -26.01
CA TRP A 392 -3.30 -13.80 -24.60
C TRP A 392 -1.95 -13.84 -23.88
N ARG A 393 -0.93 -14.48 -24.46
CA ARG A 393 0.38 -14.65 -23.81
C ARG A 393 1.24 -13.41 -23.99
N ASP A 394 2.09 -13.17 -23.01
CA ASP A 394 3.01 -12.05 -23.01
C ASP A 394 4.29 -12.32 -23.82
N ASP A 395 5.18 -11.34 -23.85
CA ASP A 395 6.47 -11.44 -24.55
C ASP A 395 7.54 -12.21 -23.77
N ASN A 396 7.27 -12.59 -22.52
CA ASN A 396 8.19 -13.28 -21.60
C ASN A 396 9.50 -12.52 -21.36
N SER A 397 9.57 -11.22 -21.65
CA SER A 397 10.77 -10.40 -21.45
C SER A 397 11.16 -10.31 -19.97
N PHE A 398 10.15 -10.18 -19.09
CA PHE A 398 10.32 -10.06 -17.65
C PHE A 398 11.06 -11.25 -17.03
N LEU A 399 10.91 -12.46 -17.59
CA LEU A 399 11.57 -13.69 -17.11
C LEU A 399 13.10 -13.58 -17.05
N TRP A 400 13.68 -12.64 -17.79
CA TRP A 400 15.12 -12.47 -17.96
C TRP A 400 15.64 -11.19 -17.30
N ALA A 401 14.80 -10.45 -16.56
CA ALA A 401 15.14 -9.18 -15.94
C ALA A 401 15.13 -9.32 -14.41
N PRO A 402 16.27 -9.51 -13.74
CA PRO A 402 16.33 -9.70 -12.29
C PRO A 402 15.76 -8.52 -11.48
N GLU A 403 15.90 -7.31 -12.02
CA GLU A 403 15.41 -6.05 -11.44
C GLU A 403 13.87 -6.04 -11.27
N GLU A 404 13.16 -6.78 -12.14
CA GLU A 404 11.70 -6.96 -12.12
C GLU A 404 11.19 -7.90 -11.02
N PHE A 405 12.09 -8.48 -10.22
CA PHE A 405 11.76 -9.37 -9.09
C PHE A 405 12.19 -8.80 -7.74
N ASP A 406 12.84 -7.63 -7.72
CA ASP A 406 13.14 -6.94 -6.48
C ASP A 406 11.85 -6.34 -5.89
N PHE A 407 11.35 -6.94 -4.81
CA PHE A 407 10.13 -6.51 -4.13
C PHE A 407 10.23 -5.09 -3.55
N ALA A 408 11.43 -4.52 -3.40
CA ALA A 408 11.61 -3.11 -3.04
C ALA A 408 11.08 -2.18 -4.15
N THR A 409 11.16 -2.60 -5.41
CA THR A 409 10.75 -1.86 -6.60
C THR A 409 9.26 -2.04 -6.92
N ALA A 410 8.68 -3.21 -6.63
CA ALA A 410 7.27 -3.55 -6.86
C ALA A 410 6.26 -2.67 -6.09
N ALA A 411 6.68 -2.13 -4.95
CA ALA A 411 5.85 -1.33 -4.07
C ALA A 411 5.81 0.14 -4.51
N GLY A 412 5.39 0.41 -5.75
CA GLY A 412 5.40 1.76 -6.33
C GLY A 412 4.40 2.73 -5.70
N SER A 413 4.58 3.17 -4.46
CA SER A 413 4.11 4.49 -4.01
C SER A 413 4.90 4.92 -2.77
N GLY A 414 5.85 5.82 -2.98
CA GLY A 414 6.66 6.46 -1.95
C GLY A 414 8.08 6.61 -2.47
N ALA A 415 8.68 7.79 -2.32
CA ALA A 415 10.09 8.02 -2.59
C ALA A 415 10.95 6.84 -2.08
N PRO A 416 12.04 6.48 -2.77
CA PRO A 416 12.92 5.39 -2.36
C PRO A 416 13.21 5.50 -0.86
N GLY A 417 12.80 4.47 -0.13
CA GLY A 417 12.94 4.44 1.32
C GLY A 417 14.42 4.61 1.68
N GLN A 418 14.69 5.41 2.72
CA GLN A 418 16.03 5.60 3.25
C GLN A 418 16.68 4.25 3.58
N MET A 419 17.64 3.80 2.76
CA MET A 419 18.34 2.54 2.95
C MET A 419 19.54 2.74 3.88
N ARG A 420 19.57 2.07 5.04
CA ARG A 420 20.72 2.17 5.94
C ARG A 420 21.78 1.14 5.59
N LYS A 421 22.96 1.59 5.15
CA LYS A 421 24.10 0.72 4.84
C LYS A 421 25.10 0.74 6.01
N HIS A 422 25.43 -0.42 6.55
CA HIS A 422 26.49 -0.55 7.55
C HIS A 422 27.85 -0.61 6.85
N VAL A 423 28.67 0.42 7.04
CA VAL A 423 29.98 0.55 6.38
C VAL A 423 31.13 0.44 7.38
N GLY A 424 32.30 0.06 6.89
CA GLY A 424 33.54 0.06 7.66
C GLY A 424 34.16 1.45 7.80
N LEU A 425 35.09 1.64 8.74
CA LEU A 425 35.71 2.94 9.05
C LEU A 425 36.33 3.63 7.82
N MET A 426 37.06 2.88 6.98
CA MET A 426 37.69 3.44 5.77
C MET A 426 36.68 3.78 4.68
N GLU A 427 35.58 3.04 4.58
CA GLU A 427 34.50 3.30 3.61
C GLU A 427 33.67 4.53 4.04
N PHE A 428 33.47 4.71 5.34
CA PHE A 428 32.84 5.91 5.91
C PHE A 428 33.70 7.17 5.70
N ILE A 429 35.01 7.11 5.97
CA ILE A 429 35.90 8.27 5.86
C ILE A 429 36.11 8.72 4.41
N ASN A 430 36.09 7.81 3.44
CA ASN A 430 36.40 8.12 2.04
C ASN A 430 35.24 8.77 1.25
N GLU A 431 33.99 8.69 1.73
CA GLU A 431 32.79 9.15 1.00
C GLU A 431 31.99 10.22 1.76
N VAL A 432 32.39 10.59 2.98
CA VAL A 432 31.81 11.73 3.70
C VAL A 432 32.51 13.00 3.22
N ASP A 433 32.15 13.44 2.01
CA ASP A 433 32.43 14.78 1.52
C ASP A 433 31.26 15.26 0.65
N VAL A 434 30.08 15.33 1.28
CA VAL A 434 28.95 16.09 0.76
C VAL A 434 28.40 16.94 1.90
N GLU A 435 28.89 18.17 2.02
CA GLU A 435 28.47 19.17 3.03
C GLU A 435 26.97 19.57 2.95
N THR A 436 26.18 18.92 2.08
CA THR A 436 24.77 19.24 1.80
C THR A 436 23.79 18.06 1.95
N ALA A 437 24.21 16.90 2.49
CA ALA A 437 23.29 15.80 2.75
C ALA A 437 22.34 16.13 3.92
N GLY A 438 21.08 16.46 3.61
CA GLY A 438 20.02 16.67 4.60
C GLY A 438 19.33 15.36 5.00
N ASP A 439 18.22 15.48 5.75
CA ASP A 439 17.36 14.37 6.18
C ASP A 439 16.64 13.65 5.00
N ASP A 440 16.95 14.02 3.75
CA ASP A 440 16.47 13.48 2.48
C ASP A 440 17.47 12.51 1.80
N ALA A 441 18.61 12.20 2.44
CA ALA A 441 19.58 11.25 1.91
C ALA A 441 18.96 9.87 1.69
N GLN A 442 19.00 9.33 0.48
CA GLN A 442 18.39 8.04 0.12
C GLN A 442 19.11 6.83 0.73
N GLU A 443 20.38 7.01 1.11
CA GLU A 443 21.16 6.05 1.90
C GLU A 443 21.69 6.72 3.18
N ILE A 444 21.48 6.10 4.35
CA ILE A 444 22.09 6.54 5.61
C ILE A 444 23.20 5.56 5.98
N TRP A 445 24.44 5.99 5.79
CA TRP A 445 25.59 5.16 6.13
C TRP A 445 25.82 5.22 7.63
N THR A 446 25.79 4.05 8.27
CA THR A 446 25.97 3.94 9.73
C THR A 446 27.23 3.15 10.01
N LEU A 447 28.18 3.76 10.73
CA LEU A 447 29.38 3.10 11.19
C LEU A 447 29.01 1.89 12.04
N SER A 448 29.51 0.72 11.62
CA SER A 448 29.32 -0.54 12.35
C SER A 448 30.12 -0.61 13.67
N SER A 449 31.10 0.28 13.85
CA SER A 449 31.98 0.37 15.02
C SER A 449 31.88 1.76 15.67
N GLU A 450 31.88 1.82 17.00
CA GLU A 450 31.91 3.10 17.74
C GLU A 450 33.20 3.87 17.40
N LEU A 451 33.04 5.06 16.81
CA LEU A 451 34.14 5.96 16.50
C LEU A 451 34.22 7.04 17.57
N TYR A 452 35.36 7.12 18.24
CA TYR A 452 35.65 8.14 19.24
C TYR A 452 36.59 9.19 18.62
N PRO A 453 36.20 10.48 18.57
CA PRO A 453 37.11 11.53 18.11
C PRO A 453 38.28 11.67 19.08
N TYR A 454 39.48 11.91 18.52
CA TYR A 454 40.75 11.92 19.27
C TYR A 454 40.85 13.02 20.35
N GLU A 455 39.97 14.02 20.33
CA GLU A 455 40.10 15.23 21.16
C GLU A 455 38.94 15.51 22.15
N ASP A 456 37.88 14.67 22.23
CA ASP A 456 36.77 14.90 23.19
C ASP A 456 36.44 13.68 24.08
N GLU A 457 36.64 13.86 25.39
CA GLU A 457 36.06 13.26 26.61
C GLU A 457 35.32 11.89 26.57
N GLY A 458 35.72 10.94 25.73
CA GLY A 458 35.21 9.55 25.80
C GLY A 458 33.76 9.37 25.32
N VAL A 459 33.25 10.29 24.51
CA VAL A 459 31.89 10.27 23.93
C VAL A 459 32.00 9.89 22.44
N SER A 460 31.27 8.85 22.01
CA SER A 460 31.33 8.41 20.60
C SER A 460 30.60 9.38 19.67
N PHE A 461 30.93 9.39 18.37
CA PHE A 461 30.18 10.15 17.36
C PHE A 461 28.67 9.86 17.40
N ASN A 462 28.26 8.61 17.66
CA ASN A 462 26.86 8.21 17.78
C ASN A 462 26.15 8.87 18.97
N GLU A 463 26.91 9.11 20.05
CA GLU A 463 26.43 9.71 21.29
C GLU A 463 26.43 11.26 21.20
N LYS A 464 27.32 11.83 20.37
CA LYS A 464 27.40 13.27 20.05
C LYS A 464 26.31 13.73 19.06
N GLU A 465 26.00 12.91 18.06
CA GLU A 465 24.97 13.16 17.03
C GLU A 465 23.55 12.70 17.45
N GLY A 466 23.41 12.08 18.63
CA GLY A 466 22.14 11.89 19.33
C GLY A 466 21.10 10.98 18.67
N ARG A 467 21.43 10.19 17.65
CA ARG A 467 20.49 9.26 17.00
C ARG A 467 20.69 7.83 17.51
N GLU A 468 19.96 7.44 18.55
CA GLU A 468 19.86 6.03 18.94
C GLU A 468 19.30 5.19 17.76
N PRO A 469 19.79 3.95 17.56
CA PRO A 469 19.41 3.13 16.42
C PRO A 469 17.89 2.83 16.41
N VAL A 470 17.26 3.13 15.27
CA VAL A 470 15.86 2.81 14.97
C VAL A 470 15.79 1.36 14.50
N SER A 471 14.71 0.65 14.83
CA SER A 471 14.54 -0.75 14.38
C SER A 471 14.33 -0.87 12.87
N ASP A 472 14.47 -2.08 12.35
CA ASP A 472 13.96 -2.45 11.03
C ASP A 472 12.46 -2.12 10.88
N PRO A 473 11.98 -1.83 9.66
CA PRO A 473 10.59 -1.52 9.40
C PRO A 473 9.68 -2.72 9.65
N PHE A 474 8.63 -2.52 10.44
CA PHE A 474 7.56 -3.49 10.61
C PHE A 474 6.35 -3.11 9.75
N ALA A 475 6.03 -3.94 8.76
CA ALA A 475 4.83 -3.77 7.94
C ALA A 475 3.58 -4.32 8.65
N TYR A 476 2.52 -3.52 8.69
CA TYR A 476 1.21 -3.89 9.24
C TYR A 476 0.09 -3.67 8.22
N PRO A 477 -0.93 -4.53 8.25
CA PRO A 477 -2.13 -4.33 7.46
C PRO A 477 -3.00 -3.19 8.02
N GLU A 478 -3.76 -2.54 7.14
CA GLU A 478 -4.75 -1.52 7.48
C GLU A 478 -6.11 -1.85 6.85
N PHE A 479 -7.19 -1.70 7.62
CA PHE A 479 -8.54 -1.97 7.15
C PHE A 479 -9.15 -0.75 6.48
N ASP A 480 -9.45 -0.92 5.21
CA ASP A 480 -10.19 0.05 4.42
C ASP A 480 -11.69 -0.22 4.56
N TYR A 481 -12.38 0.70 5.23
CA TYR A 481 -13.80 0.55 5.52
C TYR A 481 -14.70 0.81 4.31
N GLN A 482 -14.24 1.59 3.33
CA GLN A 482 -15.00 1.89 2.11
C GLN A 482 -15.06 0.64 1.22
N THR A 483 -13.92 -0.05 1.10
CA THR A 483 -13.83 -1.32 0.35
C THR A 483 -14.16 -2.55 1.20
N ARG A 484 -14.27 -2.39 2.53
CA ARG A 484 -14.47 -3.45 3.54
C ARG A 484 -13.40 -4.55 3.50
N LEU A 485 -12.18 -4.20 3.09
CA LEU A 485 -11.08 -5.14 2.93
C LEU A 485 -9.85 -4.65 3.68
N VAL A 486 -9.02 -5.59 4.08
CA VAL A 486 -7.73 -5.32 4.72
C VAL A 486 -6.68 -5.16 3.62
N ARG A 487 -5.99 -4.01 3.59
CA ARG A 487 -4.84 -3.75 2.72
C ARG A 487 -3.59 -4.34 3.38
N PRO A 488 -2.90 -5.31 2.75
CA PRO A 488 -1.71 -5.91 3.32
C PRO A 488 -0.53 -4.93 3.29
N SER A 489 0.33 -4.98 4.31
CA SER A 489 1.59 -4.21 4.39
C SER A 489 1.44 -2.71 4.10
N TRP A 490 0.33 -2.11 4.55
CA TRP A 490 -0.04 -0.75 4.20
C TRP A 490 0.60 0.31 5.09
N ALA A 491 0.78 0.01 6.37
CA ALA A 491 1.41 0.89 7.34
C ALA A 491 2.79 0.35 7.74
N THR A 492 3.80 1.21 7.74
CA THR A 492 5.17 0.89 8.19
C THR A 492 5.41 1.49 9.56
N LEU A 493 5.85 0.66 10.50
CA LEU A 493 6.11 1.04 11.88
C LEU A 493 7.59 0.86 12.24
N TYR A 494 8.15 1.84 12.94
CA TYR A 494 9.52 1.84 13.44
C TYR A 494 9.54 1.92 14.96
N GLU A 495 10.26 1.01 15.62
CA GLU A 495 10.51 1.11 17.06
C GLU A 495 11.64 2.13 17.30
N ARG A 496 11.34 3.13 18.14
CA ARG A 496 12.26 4.19 18.58
C ARG A 496 12.34 4.21 20.10
N ARG A 497 13.43 4.77 20.63
CA ARG A 497 13.58 5.06 22.06
C ARG A 497 13.46 6.57 22.27
N GLN A 498 12.73 6.96 23.30
CA GLN A 498 12.60 8.37 23.70
C GLN A 498 13.81 8.81 24.52
N GLY A 499 14.13 10.11 24.46
CA GLY A 499 15.18 10.72 25.25
C GLY A 499 14.91 10.61 26.75
N ARG A 500 15.97 10.65 27.56
CA ARG A 500 15.87 10.63 29.03
C ARG A 500 15.55 12.02 29.56
N GLY A 501 14.47 12.15 30.34
CA GLY A 501 14.17 13.36 31.12
C GLY A 501 14.63 13.21 32.58
N ASP A 502 14.35 14.23 33.41
CA ASP A 502 14.68 14.20 34.84
C ASP A 502 13.75 13.23 35.61
N PRO A 503 14.28 12.18 36.26
CA PRO A 503 13.48 11.26 37.09
C PRO A 503 12.76 11.96 38.25
N GLU A 504 13.29 13.07 38.76
CA GLU A 504 12.72 13.79 39.90
C GLU A 504 11.35 14.41 39.58
N ASP A 505 11.11 14.79 38.33
CA ASP A 505 9.80 15.30 37.90
C ASP A 505 8.69 14.26 38.13
N LEU A 506 8.97 12.99 37.79
CA LEU A 506 8.01 11.91 37.99
C LEU A 506 7.84 11.58 39.48
N ARG A 507 8.92 11.66 40.28
CA ARG A 507 8.84 11.50 41.75
C ARG A 507 7.98 12.59 42.38
N ASN A 508 8.15 13.84 41.96
CA ASN A 508 7.35 14.97 42.41
C ASN A 508 5.86 14.80 42.07
N ILE A 509 5.54 14.29 40.88
CA ILE A 509 4.16 13.95 40.48
C ILE A 509 3.56 12.88 41.41
N LEU A 510 4.31 11.82 41.71
CA LEU A 510 3.85 10.76 42.62
C LEU A 510 3.70 11.24 44.07
N LEU A 511 4.59 12.12 44.54
CA LEU A 511 4.53 12.72 45.88
C LEU A 511 3.31 13.62 46.04
N ARG A 512 3.00 14.46 45.05
CA ARG A 512 1.79 15.31 45.03
C ARG A 512 0.51 14.48 45.12
N ASN A 513 0.53 13.27 44.55
CA ASN A 513 -0.61 12.35 44.51
C ASN A 513 -0.54 11.22 45.54
N LYS A 514 0.27 11.35 46.60
CA LYS A 514 0.47 10.30 47.60
C LYS A 514 -0.84 9.75 48.20
N GLY A 515 -1.86 10.60 48.37
CA GLY A 515 -3.19 10.19 48.84
C GLY A 515 -3.96 9.29 47.84
N VAL A 516 -3.82 9.58 46.54
CA VAL A 516 -4.41 8.81 45.43
C VAL A 516 -3.68 7.48 45.28
N SER A 517 -2.34 7.50 45.26
CA SER A 517 -1.50 6.30 45.20
C SER A 517 -1.73 5.36 46.40
N GLY A 518 -1.91 5.91 47.61
CA GLY A 518 -2.21 5.14 48.81
C GLY A 518 -3.60 4.46 48.77
N ARG A 519 -4.61 5.15 48.23
CA ARG A 519 -5.95 4.56 48.02
C ARG A 519 -5.91 3.46 46.97
N ILE A 520 -5.23 3.69 45.84
CA ILE A 520 -5.04 2.68 44.79
C ILE A 520 -4.37 1.44 45.39
N LYS A 521 -3.28 1.61 46.15
CA LYS A 521 -2.58 0.52 46.83
C LYS A 521 -3.49 -0.24 47.81
N SER A 522 -4.26 0.45 48.64
CA SER A 522 -5.18 -0.19 49.60
C SER A 522 -6.29 -1.00 48.94
N ILE A 523 -6.85 -0.51 47.83
CA ILE A 523 -7.87 -1.23 47.07
C ILE A 523 -7.26 -2.44 46.35
N ILE A 524 -6.05 -2.28 45.82
CA ILE A 524 -5.29 -3.36 45.18
C ILE A 524 -4.90 -4.44 46.16
N ASP A 525 -4.45 -4.09 47.36
CA ASP A 525 -4.11 -5.04 48.41
C ASP A 525 -5.32 -5.89 48.81
N ARG A 526 -6.56 -5.37 48.69
CA ARG A 526 -7.80 -6.13 48.86
C ARG A 526 -8.16 -7.01 47.67
N LEU A 527 -7.72 -6.64 46.45
CA LEU A 527 -7.95 -7.38 45.21
C LEU A 527 -6.86 -8.44 44.93
N ARG A 528 -5.75 -8.44 45.68
CA ARG A 528 -4.78 -9.52 45.64
C ARG A 528 -5.49 -10.83 46.03
N PRO A 529 -5.46 -11.88 45.20
CA PRO A 529 -6.06 -13.15 45.57
C PRO A 529 -5.42 -13.66 46.85
N GLN A 530 -6.26 -14.03 47.82
CA GLN A 530 -5.84 -14.68 49.05
C GLN A 530 -5.41 -16.11 48.74
N GLY A 531 -4.19 -16.30 48.23
CA GLY A 531 -3.50 -17.59 48.09
C GLY A 531 -4.40 -18.82 47.87
N LEU A 532 -4.30 -19.79 48.78
CA LEU A 532 -5.19 -20.97 48.81
C LEU A 532 -6.60 -20.56 49.24
N THR A 533 -7.57 -20.71 48.34
CA THR A 533 -9.00 -20.62 48.70
C THR A 533 -9.55 -22.02 48.91
N ARG A 534 -10.13 -22.26 50.10
CA ARG A 534 -10.78 -23.52 50.45
C ARG A 534 -12.22 -23.53 49.96
N GLN A 535 -12.52 -24.32 48.93
CA GLN A 535 -13.90 -24.61 48.53
C GLN A 535 -14.41 -25.78 49.37
N ARG A 536 -15.48 -25.55 50.14
CA ARG A 536 -16.09 -26.53 51.04
C ARG A 536 -17.42 -27.02 50.48
N LYS A 537 -17.94 -28.11 51.06
CA LYS A 537 -19.20 -28.73 50.64
C LYS A 537 -19.18 -29.15 49.17
N LEU A 538 -18.18 -29.90 48.78
CA LEU A 538 -18.12 -30.61 47.50
C LEU A 538 -18.53 -32.08 47.72
N GLU A 539 -19.11 -32.71 46.70
CA GLU A 539 -19.33 -34.17 46.71
C GLU A 539 -17.99 -34.88 46.47
N ASP A 540 -17.22 -34.40 45.49
CA ASP A 540 -15.92 -34.95 45.06
C ASP A 540 -14.79 -33.91 45.23
N GLY A 541 -14.21 -33.88 46.43
CA GLY A 541 -13.13 -32.98 46.84
C GLY A 541 -11.91 -33.76 47.32
N ASP A 542 -10.75 -33.12 47.30
CA ASP A 542 -9.47 -33.78 47.52
C ASP A 542 -9.20 -34.10 49.02
N GLU A 543 -9.87 -33.39 49.94
CA GLU A 543 -9.77 -33.56 51.39
C GLU A 543 -11.16 -33.65 52.04
N LEU A 544 -11.27 -34.29 53.22
CA LEU A 544 -12.52 -34.37 53.97
C LEU A 544 -12.74 -33.09 54.81
N ASP A 545 -13.89 -32.43 54.68
CA ASP A 545 -14.29 -31.35 55.60
C ASP A 545 -14.87 -31.98 56.87
N ILE A 546 -14.06 -32.04 57.93
CA ILE A 546 -14.42 -32.68 59.21
C ILE A 546 -15.73 -32.09 59.78
N ASN A 547 -15.96 -30.79 59.64
CA ASN A 547 -17.17 -30.19 60.20
C ASN A 547 -18.42 -30.66 59.44
N ALA A 548 -18.35 -30.68 58.10
CA ALA A 548 -19.44 -31.18 57.26
C ALA A 548 -19.67 -32.69 57.46
N ALA A 549 -18.60 -33.48 57.64
CA ALA A 549 -18.69 -34.91 57.92
C ALA A 549 -19.32 -35.19 59.30
N VAL A 550 -19.00 -34.38 60.32
CA VAL A 550 -19.61 -34.47 61.65
C VAL A 550 -21.09 -34.09 61.59
N GLU A 551 -21.45 -33.01 60.90
CA GLU A 551 -22.85 -32.61 60.68
C GLU A 551 -23.63 -33.72 59.96
N ALA A 552 -23.10 -34.26 58.87
CA ALA A 552 -23.69 -35.38 58.15
C ALA A 552 -23.87 -36.61 59.06
N SER A 553 -22.88 -36.92 59.91
CA SER A 553 -22.95 -38.03 60.87
C SER A 553 -24.02 -37.80 61.95
N VAL A 554 -24.19 -36.55 62.41
CA VAL A 554 -25.24 -36.17 63.36
C VAL A 554 -26.61 -36.32 62.71
N MET A 555 -26.80 -35.79 61.50
CA MET A 555 -28.06 -35.88 60.74
C MET A 555 -28.46 -37.34 60.47
N ALA A 556 -27.51 -38.18 60.07
CA ALA A 556 -27.75 -39.60 59.88
C ALA A 556 -28.18 -40.31 61.18
N ARG A 557 -27.58 -39.95 62.32
CA ARG A 557 -27.94 -40.53 63.63
C ARG A 557 -29.32 -40.13 64.13
N ILE A 558 -29.81 -38.95 63.76
CA ILE A 558 -31.17 -38.50 64.11
C ILE A 558 -32.23 -38.90 63.07
N GLY A 559 -31.85 -39.72 62.08
CA GLY A 559 -32.77 -40.25 61.05
C GLY A 559 -33.13 -39.26 59.94
N GLN A 560 -32.39 -38.16 59.79
CA GLN A 560 -32.56 -37.21 58.69
C GLN A 560 -31.57 -37.49 57.55
N GLN A 561 -31.93 -37.09 56.33
CA GLN A 561 -31.05 -37.27 55.16
C GLN A 561 -29.83 -36.33 55.27
N PRO A 562 -28.60 -36.87 55.37
CA PRO A 562 -27.41 -36.04 55.46
C PRO A 562 -27.05 -35.41 54.11
N ASP A 563 -26.44 -34.23 54.14
CA ASP A 563 -25.82 -33.62 52.96
C ASP A 563 -24.58 -34.45 52.58
N LEU A 564 -24.54 -34.96 51.35
CA LEU A 564 -23.46 -35.82 50.85
C LEU A 564 -22.17 -35.04 50.56
N ARG A 565 -22.26 -33.70 50.57
CA ARG A 565 -21.15 -32.78 50.29
C ARG A 565 -20.24 -32.61 51.50
N ILE A 566 -19.49 -33.65 51.84
CA ILE A 566 -18.61 -33.68 53.03
C ILE A 566 -17.12 -33.46 52.71
N THR A 567 -16.78 -33.18 51.44
CA THR A 567 -15.39 -32.99 51.01
C THR A 567 -15.10 -31.52 50.68
N MET A 568 -13.82 -31.18 50.56
CA MET A 568 -13.32 -29.85 50.25
C MET A 568 -12.09 -29.93 49.34
N ARG A 569 -11.85 -28.87 48.57
CA ARG A 569 -10.70 -28.72 47.67
C ARG A 569 -9.97 -27.41 47.96
N ASN A 570 -8.64 -27.47 47.93
CA ASN A 570 -7.77 -26.31 48.01
C ASN A 570 -7.49 -25.81 46.59
N VAL A 571 -8.09 -24.69 46.19
CA VAL A 571 -7.83 -24.07 44.89
C VAL A 571 -6.78 -22.98 45.06
N VAL A 572 -5.62 -23.14 44.40
CA VAL A 572 -4.60 -22.10 44.33
C VAL A 572 -5.01 -21.13 43.23
N ASN A 573 -5.55 -19.97 43.62
CA ASN A 573 -5.86 -18.91 42.66
C ASN A 573 -4.57 -18.15 42.33
N ARG A 574 -3.87 -18.56 41.27
CA ARG A 574 -2.78 -17.77 40.69
C ARG A 574 -3.36 -16.77 39.70
N ARG A 575 -3.03 -15.49 39.90
CA ARG A 575 -3.36 -14.44 38.95
C ARG A 575 -2.43 -14.58 37.75
N ASP A 576 -2.99 -14.66 36.56
CA ASP A 576 -2.27 -14.94 35.31
C ASP A 576 -2.64 -13.88 34.26
N LEU A 577 -2.11 -12.68 34.44
CA LEU A 577 -2.44 -11.48 33.68
C LEU A 577 -1.17 -10.75 33.22
N ALA A 578 -1.08 -10.45 31.91
CA ALA A 578 -0.07 -9.57 31.33
C ALA A 578 -0.69 -8.26 30.82
N VAL A 579 -0.07 -7.12 31.11
CA VAL A 579 -0.63 -5.80 30.78
C VAL A 579 0.30 -4.97 29.88
N VAL A 580 -0.19 -4.37 28.80
CA VAL A 580 0.52 -3.29 28.08
C VAL A 580 -0.23 -1.98 28.29
N ILE A 581 0.49 -0.96 28.72
CA ILE A 581 0.03 0.42 28.75
C ILE A 581 0.54 1.10 27.48
N LEU A 582 -0.38 1.49 26.58
CA LEU A 582 -0.07 2.16 25.32
C LEU A 582 -0.48 3.63 25.40
N LEU A 583 0.50 4.52 25.28
CA LEU A 583 0.35 5.97 25.40
C LEU A 583 0.26 6.62 24.02
N ASP A 584 -0.76 7.42 23.80
CA ASP A 584 -0.83 8.33 22.65
C ASP A 584 0.08 9.53 22.90
N LEU A 585 0.98 9.81 21.95
CA LEU A 585 1.98 10.88 22.02
C LEU A 585 1.79 11.94 20.92
N SER A 586 0.59 12.07 20.39
CA SER A 586 0.26 12.98 19.29
C SER A 586 0.32 14.46 19.68
N GLU A 587 0.19 15.34 18.69
CA GLU A 587 0.23 16.80 18.84
C GLU A 587 -0.88 17.34 19.77
N SER A 588 -2.08 16.74 19.76
CA SER A 588 -3.17 17.11 20.67
C SER A 588 -2.81 16.93 22.14
N THR A 589 -1.83 16.07 22.43
CA THR A 589 -1.36 15.84 23.79
C THR A 589 -0.66 17.09 24.38
N ASN A 590 -0.26 18.05 23.56
CA ASN A 590 0.27 19.34 24.04
C ASN A 590 -0.82 20.36 24.41
N ASP A 591 -2.10 20.08 24.13
CA ASP A 591 -3.20 20.97 24.46
C ASP A 591 -3.41 21.09 25.98
N ARG A 592 -4.00 22.20 26.40
CA ARG A 592 -4.39 22.41 27.80
C ARG A 592 -5.72 21.72 28.09
N VAL A 593 -5.80 21.06 29.23
CA VAL A 593 -7.01 20.36 29.66
C VAL A 593 -8.07 21.39 30.04
N ARG A 594 -9.30 21.25 29.51
CA ARG A 594 -10.40 22.19 29.81
C ARG A 594 -10.68 22.22 31.31
N GLY A 595 -10.43 23.38 31.95
CA GLY A 595 -10.62 23.59 33.40
C GLY A 595 -9.39 23.33 34.28
N SER A 596 -8.20 23.14 33.70
CA SER A 596 -6.93 23.05 34.41
C SER A 596 -5.83 23.83 33.68
N ASP A 597 -4.84 24.33 34.41
CA ASP A 597 -3.64 24.97 33.83
C ASP A 597 -2.62 23.97 33.27
N ARG A 598 -2.93 22.66 33.31
CA ARG A 598 -2.02 21.58 32.95
C ARG A 598 -2.25 21.09 31.52
N THR A 599 -1.18 20.64 30.89
CA THR A 599 -1.24 20.01 29.57
C THR A 599 -1.77 18.59 29.67
N VAL A 600 -2.35 18.09 28.58
CA VAL A 600 -2.81 16.69 28.48
C VAL A 600 -1.62 15.73 28.67
N LEU A 601 -0.44 16.08 28.13
CA LEU A 601 0.81 15.35 28.31
C LEU A 601 1.15 15.11 29.78
N GLU A 602 1.04 16.15 30.61
CA GLU A 602 1.29 16.02 32.05
C GLU A 602 0.31 15.07 32.73
N LEU A 603 -0.97 15.13 32.35
CA LEU A 603 -1.99 14.22 32.89
C LEU A 603 -1.77 12.78 32.43
N THR A 604 -1.41 12.57 31.16
CA THR A 604 -1.09 11.25 30.61
C THR A 604 0.14 10.66 31.31
N ARG A 605 1.20 11.45 31.51
CA ARG A 605 2.39 11.01 32.29
C ARG A 605 2.02 10.64 33.72
N GLU A 606 1.18 11.45 34.37
CA GLU A 606 0.74 11.21 35.75
C GLU A 606 -0.14 9.97 35.88
N ALA A 607 -1.14 9.81 35.02
CA ALA A 607 -2.01 8.64 34.98
C ALA A 607 -1.19 7.37 34.73
N SER A 608 -0.26 7.42 33.77
CA SER A 608 0.63 6.29 33.44
C SER A 608 1.53 5.90 34.60
N ALA A 609 2.13 6.88 35.28
CA ALA A 609 2.97 6.63 36.45
C ALA A 609 2.18 6.02 37.62
N LEU A 610 0.95 6.48 37.84
CA LEU A 610 0.06 5.94 38.87
C LEU A 610 -0.37 4.50 38.55
N ILE A 611 -0.78 4.22 37.30
CA ILE A 611 -1.17 2.88 36.86
C ILE A 611 0.04 1.94 36.90
N ALA A 612 1.20 2.35 36.42
CA ALA A 612 2.43 1.55 36.48
C ALA A 612 2.82 1.21 37.92
N THR A 613 2.77 2.18 38.84
CA THR A 613 3.04 1.95 40.27
C THR A 613 2.02 0.99 40.89
N ALA A 614 0.77 1.08 40.46
CA ALA A 614 -0.31 0.22 40.91
C ALA A 614 -0.10 -1.24 40.46
N ILE A 615 0.24 -1.46 39.19
CA ILE A 615 0.47 -2.79 38.61
C ILE A 615 1.74 -3.43 39.17
N GLU A 616 2.83 -2.67 39.29
CA GLU A 616 4.06 -3.13 39.97
C GLU A 616 3.75 -3.54 41.42
N GLY A 617 2.88 -2.78 42.10
CA GLY A 617 2.38 -3.12 43.43
C GLY A 617 1.54 -4.40 43.46
N ILE A 618 0.84 -4.77 42.39
CA ILE A 618 0.12 -6.06 42.31
C ILE A 618 1.12 -7.21 42.10
N GLY A 619 2.14 -6.99 41.27
CA GLY A 619 3.10 -8.01 40.84
C GLY A 619 2.79 -8.64 39.49
N ASP A 620 1.87 -8.07 38.71
CA ASP A 620 1.54 -8.56 37.35
C ASP A 620 2.60 -8.05 36.34
N PRO A 621 3.07 -8.88 35.39
CA PRO A 621 3.98 -8.43 34.33
C PRO A 621 3.35 -7.37 33.44
N PHE A 622 4.04 -6.25 33.23
CA PHE A 622 3.55 -5.19 32.36
C PHE A 622 4.61 -4.50 31.53
N ALA A 623 4.21 -3.84 30.45
CA ALA A 623 5.05 -2.98 29.63
C ALA A 623 4.40 -1.60 29.42
N ILE A 624 5.21 -0.57 29.22
CA ILE A 624 4.76 0.79 28.90
C ILE A 624 5.36 1.19 27.55
N HIS A 625 4.50 1.37 26.57
CA HIS A 625 4.85 1.80 25.23
C HIS A 625 4.07 3.06 24.85
N GLY A 626 4.51 3.77 23.81
CA GLY A 626 3.77 4.88 23.24
C GLY A 626 3.82 4.86 21.72
N PHE A 627 3.00 5.69 21.08
CA PHE A 627 2.98 5.79 19.62
C PHE A 627 2.67 7.21 19.17
N ALA A 628 3.18 7.54 17.99
CA ALA A 628 2.85 8.72 17.21
C ALA A 628 3.05 8.37 15.72
N SER A 629 2.45 9.10 14.79
CA SER A 629 2.59 8.82 13.37
C SER A 629 2.84 10.05 12.52
N ASP A 630 3.61 9.86 11.46
CA ASP A 630 3.88 10.85 10.42
C ASP A 630 3.50 10.24 9.06
N GLY A 631 2.20 10.09 8.83
CA GLY A 631 1.64 9.33 7.72
C GLY A 631 1.79 7.81 7.86
N ARG A 632 1.29 7.07 6.86
CA ARG A 632 1.32 5.59 6.86
C ARG A 632 2.70 4.97 6.84
N HIS A 633 3.70 5.65 6.29
CA HIS A 633 5.04 5.10 6.08
C HIS A 633 6.01 5.35 7.26
N ASP A 634 5.65 6.18 8.25
CA ASP A 634 6.46 6.43 9.45
C ASP A 634 5.58 6.46 10.71
N VAL A 635 5.04 5.30 11.09
CA VAL A 635 4.42 5.10 12.40
C VAL A 635 5.51 4.87 13.44
N ARG A 636 5.68 5.78 14.39
CA ARG A 636 6.72 5.74 15.41
C ARG A 636 6.19 5.06 16.67
N TYR A 637 6.84 3.98 17.08
CA TYR A 637 6.50 3.22 18.28
C TYR A 637 7.59 3.35 19.34
N PHE A 638 7.25 3.84 20.53
CA PHE A 638 8.20 4.15 21.59
C PHE A 638 8.13 3.12 22.71
N ARG A 639 9.28 2.57 23.12
CA ARG A 639 9.35 1.60 24.23
C ARG A 639 9.96 2.24 25.47
N PHE A 640 9.12 2.54 26.46
CA PHE A 640 9.56 3.14 27.73
C PHE A 640 10.00 2.07 28.73
N LYS A 641 9.22 1.00 28.86
CA LYS A 641 9.47 -0.15 29.75
C LYS A 641 8.97 -1.43 29.09
N ASP A 642 9.82 -2.45 29.05
CA ASP A 642 9.43 -3.80 28.60
C ASP A 642 8.99 -4.71 29.76
N PHE A 643 8.42 -5.87 29.45
CA PHE A 643 7.97 -6.85 30.44
C PHE A 643 9.08 -7.34 31.38
N ASP A 644 10.29 -7.53 30.86
CA ASP A 644 11.41 -8.12 31.61
C ASP A 644 12.17 -7.11 32.47
N ARG A 645 11.82 -5.81 32.37
CA ARG A 645 12.43 -4.73 33.15
C ARG A 645 11.55 -4.35 34.34
N ARG A 646 12.15 -3.91 35.44
CA ARG A 646 11.43 -3.32 36.58
C ARG A 646 11.08 -1.86 36.30
N PHE A 647 10.10 -1.33 37.03
CA PHE A 647 9.77 0.10 36.97
C PHE A 647 10.71 0.95 37.85
N ASP A 648 11.98 1.02 37.42
CA ASP A 648 13.08 1.72 38.09
C ASP A 648 13.22 3.19 37.64
N ASP A 649 14.26 3.87 38.11
CA ASP A 649 14.53 5.27 37.76
C ASP A 649 14.82 5.46 36.26
N GLU A 650 15.31 4.45 35.54
CA GLU A 650 15.52 4.52 34.09
C GLU A 650 14.16 4.56 33.35
N ALA A 651 13.24 3.68 33.71
CA ALA A 651 11.88 3.70 33.15
C ALA A 651 11.16 5.02 33.48
N ARG A 652 11.40 5.57 34.68
CA ARG A 652 10.86 6.88 35.10
C ARG A 652 11.45 8.04 34.31
N ALA A 653 12.77 8.04 34.09
CA ALA A 653 13.46 9.04 33.27
C ALA A 653 12.90 9.08 31.85
N ARG A 654 12.66 7.91 31.26
CA ARG A 654 12.10 7.80 29.90
C ARG A 654 10.66 8.28 29.83
N LEU A 655 9.82 7.99 30.84
CA LEU A 655 8.48 8.56 30.93
C LEU A 655 8.52 10.09 31.11
N ALA A 656 9.47 10.62 31.88
CA ALA A 656 9.63 12.05 32.07
C ALA A 656 10.05 12.78 30.77
N GLY A 657 10.88 12.14 29.94
CA GLY A 657 11.33 12.65 28.64
C GLY A 657 10.30 12.57 27.51
N MET A 658 9.07 12.11 27.79
CA MET A 658 8.01 11.86 26.80
C MET A 658 7.52 13.14 26.11
N LYS A 659 7.98 13.47 24.90
CA LYS A 659 7.48 14.62 24.13
C LYS A 659 6.26 14.24 23.29
N GLY A 660 5.26 15.13 23.24
CA GLY A 660 4.11 15.01 22.34
C GLY A 660 4.36 15.70 21.01
N GLY A 661 3.91 15.10 19.91
CA GLY A 661 3.99 15.64 18.55
C GLY A 661 3.49 14.65 17.49
N LEU A 662 3.22 15.15 16.29
CA LEU A 662 2.74 14.37 15.14
C LEU A 662 1.29 13.85 15.28
N SER A 663 0.89 12.91 14.42
CA SER A 663 -0.47 12.39 14.29
C SER A 663 -0.73 11.06 15.04
N THR A 664 -1.94 10.50 14.92
CA THR A 664 -2.43 9.32 15.66
C THR A 664 -2.93 8.20 14.72
N ARG A 665 -2.03 7.28 14.30
CA ARG A 665 -2.38 6.02 13.61
C ARG A 665 -2.56 4.85 14.59
N MET A 666 -3.65 4.89 15.35
CA MET A 666 -3.91 3.98 16.46
C MET A 666 -3.99 2.49 16.06
N GLY A 667 -4.62 2.15 14.92
CA GLY A 667 -4.84 0.75 14.52
C GLY A 667 -3.55 -0.05 14.34
N THR A 668 -2.56 0.54 13.67
CA THR A 668 -1.20 -0.01 13.53
C THR A 668 -0.53 -0.23 14.89
N ALA A 669 -0.58 0.77 15.76
CA ALA A 669 0.01 0.69 17.09
C ALA A 669 -0.64 -0.40 17.97
N LEU A 670 -1.97 -0.56 17.88
CA LEU A 670 -2.73 -1.61 18.56
C LEU A 670 -2.29 -3.01 18.10
N ARG A 671 -2.16 -3.22 16.79
CA ARG A 671 -1.70 -4.51 16.23
C ARG A 671 -0.28 -4.84 16.68
N HIS A 672 0.60 -3.85 16.69
CA HIS A 672 1.98 -4.01 17.14
C HIS A 672 2.06 -4.33 18.66
N ALA A 673 1.34 -3.59 19.49
CA ALA A 673 1.23 -3.87 20.93
C ALA A 673 0.64 -5.27 21.20
N GLY A 674 -0.36 -5.67 20.40
CA GLY A 674 -0.94 -7.01 20.41
C GLY A 674 0.07 -8.11 20.12
N ARG A 675 1.00 -7.88 19.19
CA ARG A 675 2.08 -8.84 18.88
C ARG A 675 3.03 -9.05 20.06
N HIS A 676 3.34 -7.98 20.81
CA HIS A 676 4.13 -8.08 22.04
C HIS A 676 3.39 -8.86 23.14
N LEU A 677 2.08 -8.61 23.32
CA LEU A 677 1.24 -9.38 24.24
C LEU A 677 1.04 -10.84 23.80
N ALA A 678 0.97 -11.11 22.50
CA ALA A 678 0.78 -12.46 21.98
C ALA A 678 1.96 -13.39 22.35
N ARG A 679 3.18 -12.85 22.43
CA ARG A 679 4.40 -13.57 22.83
C ARG A 679 4.44 -13.98 24.30
N ARG A 680 3.58 -13.39 25.14
CA ARG A 680 3.48 -13.69 26.57
C ARG A 680 2.68 -14.98 26.80
N GLY A 681 3.12 -15.78 27.76
CA GLY A 681 2.54 -17.10 28.09
C GLY A 681 1.30 -17.02 28.99
N GLU A 682 1.01 -15.83 29.53
CA GLU A 682 -0.09 -15.56 30.44
C GLU A 682 -1.45 -15.69 29.74
N THR A 683 -2.42 -16.31 30.43
CA THR A 683 -3.75 -16.61 29.88
C THR A 683 -4.57 -15.36 29.62
N HIS A 684 -4.53 -14.39 30.55
CA HIS A 684 -5.25 -13.13 30.40
C HIS A 684 -4.30 -12.05 29.90
N LYS A 685 -4.67 -11.37 28.81
CA LYS A 685 -3.87 -10.31 28.19
C LYS A 685 -4.68 -9.04 28.12
N LEU A 686 -4.15 -7.95 28.65
CA LEU A 686 -4.82 -6.67 28.74
C LEU A 686 -3.98 -5.58 28.06
N LEU A 687 -4.59 -4.86 27.12
CA LEU A 687 -4.03 -3.68 26.48
C LEU A 687 -4.82 -2.45 26.95
N ILE A 688 -4.18 -1.58 27.73
CA ILE A 688 -4.75 -0.31 28.20
C ILE A 688 -4.23 0.80 27.29
N VAL A 689 -5.12 1.48 26.58
CA VAL A 689 -4.80 2.61 25.71
C VAL A 689 -5.12 3.90 26.45
N LEU A 690 -4.16 4.80 26.58
CA LEU A 690 -4.37 6.16 27.07
C LEU A 690 -4.26 7.11 25.89
N THR A 691 -5.37 7.77 25.54
CA THR A 691 -5.46 8.68 24.39
C THR A 691 -6.36 9.87 24.72
N ASP A 692 -6.07 11.01 24.14
CA ASP A 692 -6.83 12.25 24.29
C ASP A 692 -7.60 12.64 23.01
N GLY A 693 -7.40 11.91 21.92
CA GLY A 693 -7.85 12.30 20.59
C GLY A 693 -8.49 11.18 19.77
N GLU A 694 -9.09 11.60 18.66
CA GLU A 694 -9.61 10.71 17.63
C GLU A 694 -8.45 10.24 16.73
N PRO A 695 -8.45 8.97 16.25
CA PRO A 695 -7.48 8.54 15.25
C PRO A 695 -7.55 9.42 14.01
N ALA A 696 -6.47 10.14 13.72
CA ALA A 696 -6.32 11.08 12.63
C ALA A 696 -4.85 11.11 12.18
N ASP A 697 -4.60 11.21 10.87
CA ASP A 697 -3.25 11.27 10.30
C ASP A 697 -3.21 12.23 9.10
N ILE A 698 -2.03 12.76 8.79
CA ILE A 698 -1.85 13.80 7.76
C ILE A 698 -2.20 13.31 6.35
N ASP A 699 -2.12 12.00 6.12
CA ASP A 699 -2.31 11.36 4.82
C ASP A 699 -3.76 10.89 4.58
N GLU A 700 -4.60 10.88 5.61
CA GLU A 700 -5.97 10.40 5.54
C GLU A 700 -6.98 11.53 5.80
N ARG A 701 -7.79 11.84 4.78
CA ARG A 701 -8.74 12.96 4.84
C ARG A 701 -10.08 12.57 5.44
N ASP A 702 -10.42 11.28 5.44
CA ASP A 702 -11.69 10.80 5.97
C ASP A 702 -11.58 10.49 7.47
N PRO A 703 -12.26 11.25 8.34
CA PRO A 703 -12.19 11.03 9.78
C PRO A 703 -12.70 9.66 10.22
N GLN A 704 -13.52 8.97 9.40
CA GLN A 704 -14.02 7.64 9.73
C GLN A 704 -13.03 6.53 9.39
N TYR A 705 -12.09 6.76 8.48
CA TYR A 705 -11.23 5.70 7.96
C TYR A 705 -10.36 5.08 9.06
N LEU A 706 -9.57 5.90 9.75
CA LEU A 706 -8.70 5.44 10.84
C LEU A 706 -9.49 4.97 12.08
N ARG A 707 -10.71 5.49 12.30
CA ARG A 707 -11.60 4.97 13.37
C ARG A 707 -12.06 3.56 13.07
N MET A 708 -12.45 3.29 11.82
CA MET A 708 -12.91 1.98 11.40
C MET A 708 -11.74 0.98 11.36
N ASP A 709 -10.54 1.43 10.99
CA ASP A 709 -9.33 0.61 11.14
C ASP A 709 -9.02 0.29 12.61
N ALA A 710 -9.04 1.29 13.50
CA ALA A 710 -8.82 1.09 14.93
C ALA A 710 -9.86 0.12 15.52
N ARG A 711 -11.13 0.24 15.12
CA ARG A 711 -12.18 -0.72 15.52
C ARG A 711 -11.84 -2.13 15.05
N LYS A 712 -11.39 -2.27 13.80
CA LYS A 712 -11.01 -3.56 13.24
C LYS A 712 -9.82 -4.18 13.98
N ALA A 713 -8.81 -3.37 14.31
CA ALA A 713 -7.68 -3.79 15.13
C ALA A 713 -8.12 -4.29 16.51
N VAL A 714 -9.05 -3.59 17.18
CA VAL A 714 -9.64 -4.05 18.46
C VAL A 714 -10.39 -5.38 18.31
N GLU A 715 -11.17 -5.56 17.24
CA GLU A 715 -11.84 -6.83 16.94
C GLU A 715 -10.84 -7.97 16.72
N GLU A 716 -9.72 -7.71 16.03
CA GLU A 716 -8.64 -8.66 15.79
C GLU A 716 -7.93 -9.06 17.09
N LEU A 717 -7.58 -8.09 17.93
CA LEU A 717 -7.00 -8.34 19.26
C LEU A 717 -7.91 -9.20 20.14
N ARG A 718 -9.22 -8.94 20.09
CA ARG A 718 -10.20 -9.75 20.84
C ARG A 718 -10.21 -11.20 20.37
N ARG A 719 -10.07 -11.45 19.06
CA ARG A 719 -10.01 -12.82 18.51
C ARG A 719 -8.76 -13.57 18.95
N THR A 720 -7.67 -12.87 19.24
CA THR A 720 -6.42 -13.46 19.75
C THR A 720 -6.36 -13.55 21.27
N GLY A 721 -7.47 -13.27 21.97
CA GLY A 721 -7.54 -13.33 23.43
C GLY A 721 -6.97 -12.10 24.16
N VAL A 722 -6.68 -11.02 23.43
CA VAL A 722 -6.21 -9.76 24.00
C VAL A 722 -7.39 -8.82 24.25
N HIS A 723 -7.61 -8.45 25.51
CA HIS A 723 -8.64 -7.50 25.91
C HIS A 723 -8.10 -6.07 25.82
N SER A 724 -8.71 -5.23 25.00
CA SER A 724 -8.37 -3.80 24.92
C SER A 724 -9.31 -2.95 25.76
N TYR A 725 -8.76 -1.97 26.49
CA TYR A 725 -9.50 -1.00 27.29
C TYR A 725 -8.99 0.42 27.04
N CYS A 726 -9.88 1.38 26.80
CA CYS A 726 -9.51 2.77 26.51
C CYS A 726 -9.74 3.70 27.71
N LEU A 727 -8.71 4.42 28.12
CA LEU A 727 -8.82 5.54 29.05
C LEU A 727 -8.67 6.82 28.25
N THR A 728 -9.78 7.55 28.11
CA THR A 728 -9.80 8.80 27.34
C THR A 728 -9.88 10.01 28.25
N LEU A 729 -9.13 11.07 27.92
CA LEU A 729 -9.14 12.35 28.64
C LEU A 729 -10.12 13.37 28.02
N ASP A 730 -10.74 13.04 26.88
CA ASP A 730 -11.67 13.92 26.16
C ASP A 730 -13.13 13.72 26.65
N PRO A 731 -13.80 14.76 27.19
CA PRO A 731 -15.19 14.70 27.63
C PRO A 731 -16.21 14.40 26.53
N GLN A 732 -15.88 14.62 25.26
CA GLN A 732 -16.77 14.33 24.13
C GLN A 732 -16.52 12.94 23.50
N ALA A 733 -15.58 12.18 24.07
CA ALA A 733 -15.09 10.93 23.50
C ALA A 733 -16.08 9.78 23.49
N ASP A 734 -17.18 9.88 24.26
CA ASP A 734 -18.20 8.84 24.40
C ASP A 734 -18.63 8.26 23.05
N ARG A 735 -18.88 9.10 22.03
CA ARG A 735 -19.48 8.62 20.77
C ARG A 735 -18.51 7.86 19.86
N TYR A 736 -17.24 8.23 19.79
CA TYR A 736 -16.29 7.57 18.88
C TYR A 736 -15.53 6.44 19.57
N VAL A 737 -15.15 6.61 20.84
CA VAL A 737 -14.44 5.57 21.60
C VAL A 737 -15.34 4.36 21.83
N GLU A 738 -16.63 4.57 22.11
CA GLU A 738 -17.60 3.49 22.20
C GLU A 738 -17.72 2.70 20.88
N ARG A 739 -17.62 3.38 19.73
CA ARG A 739 -17.64 2.72 18.41
C ARG A 739 -16.39 1.89 18.14
N ILE A 740 -15.23 2.30 18.66
CA ILE A 740 -13.95 1.62 18.45
C ILE A 740 -13.80 0.44 19.42
N PHE A 741 -13.97 0.67 20.73
CA PHE A 741 -13.69 -0.32 21.77
C PHE A 741 -14.92 -1.12 22.22
N GLY A 742 -16.12 -0.59 21.99
CA GLY A 742 -17.39 -1.18 22.41
C GLY A 742 -17.88 -0.72 23.79
N VAL A 743 -19.16 -0.98 24.04
CA VAL A 743 -19.86 -0.59 25.29
C VAL A 743 -19.17 -1.18 26.52
N GLY A 744 -18.91 -0.33 27.53
CA GLY A 744 -18.32 -0.73 28.82
C GLY A 744 -16.81 -0.99 28.80
N ARG A 745 -16.12 -0.72 27.68
CA ARG A 745 -14.67 -0.96 27.50
C ARG A 745 -13.84 0.32 27.39
N TYR A 746 -14.43 1.42 27.85
CA TYR A 746 -13.75 2.69 27.93
C TYR A 746 -14.17 3.44 29.20
N THR A 747 -13.33 4.36 29.66
CA THR A 747 -13.67 5.33 30.73
C THR A 747 -13.14 6.69 30.36
N VAL A 748 -14.01 7.70 30.43
CA VAL A 748 -13.63 9.11 30.36
C VAL A 748 -13.08 9.54 31.72
N VAL A 749 -11.85 10.03 31.74
CA VAL A 749 -11.17 10.54 32.93
C VAL A 749 -11.05 12.05 32.79
N ASP A 750 -12.02 12.77 33.34
CA ASP A 750 -12.04 14.23 33.45
C ASP A 750 -11.01 14.77 34.46
N GLN A 751 -10.70 13.98 35.50
CA GLN A 751 -9.71 14.31 36.52
C GLN A 751 -8.95 13.06 36.98
N VAL A 752 -7.62 13.14 37.07
CA VAL A 752 -6.74 12.08 37.58
C VAL A 752 -7.18 11.55 38.95
N LYS A 753 -7.80 12.41 39.78
CA LYS A 753 -8.33 12.05 41.10
C LYS A 753 -9.38 10.94 41.08
N ARG A 754 -10.04 10.69 39.95
CA ARG A 754 -11.08 9.65 39.79
C ARG A 754 -10.55 8.30 39.30
N LEU A 755 -9.30 8.23 38.84
CA LEU A 755 -8.66 6.96 38.47
C LEU A 755 -8.75 5.86 39.55
N PRO A 756 -8.54 6.15 40.86
CA PRO A 756 -8.66 5.15 41.92
C PRO A 756 -10.05 4.51 42.06
N GLU A 757 -11.11 5.20 41.65
CA GLU A 757 -12.47 4.69 41.75
C GLU A 757 -12.79 3.72 40.60
N LYS A 758 -12.16 3.91 39.44
CA LYS A 758 -12.46 3.21 38.19
C LYS A 758 -11.53 2.02 37.93
N LEU A 759 -10.24 2.14 38.26
CA LEU A 759 -9.26 1.07 38.08
C LEU A 759 -9.64 -0.25 38.79
N PRO A 760 -10.17 -0.26 40.02
CA PRO A 760 -10.57 -1.51 40.69
C PRO A 760 -11.66 -2.28 39.95
N ALA A 761 -12.66 -1.57 39.42
CA ALA A 761 -13.74 -2.17 38.65
C ALA A 761 -13.22 -2.77 37.33
N LEU A 762 -12.26 -2.12 36.70
CA LEU A 762 -11.57 -2.60 35.51
C LEU A 762 -10.85 -3.93 35.79
N PHE A 763 -9.99 -3.96 36.81
CA PHE A 763 -9.23 -5.16 37.16
C PHE A 763 -10.10 -6.31 37.69
N ALA A 764 -11.16 -6.00 38.44
CA ALA A 764 -12.09 -7.01 38.98
C ALA A 764 -12.96 -7.67 37.89
N ASN A 765 -13.34 -6.94 36.84
CA ASN A 765 -14.10 -7.51 35.72
C ASN A 765 -13.27 -8.41 34.81
N LEU A 766 -11.94 -8.26 34.83
CA LEU A 766 -11.01 -9.02 33.98
C LEU A 766 -10.45 -10.29 34.64
N THR A 767 -10.63 -10.45 35.95
CA THR A 767 -10.13 -11.60 36.74
C THR A 767 -11.24 -12.55 37.21
N ARG A 768 -12.46 -12.39 36.67
CA ARG A 768 -13.63 -13.23 37.00
C ARG A 768 -13.82 -14.39 36.04
#